data_AF-A0A660Q5L8-F1
#
_entry.id   AF-A0A660Q5L8-F1
#
_cell.length_a   1.000
_cell.length_b   1.000
_cell.length_c   1.000
_cell.angle_alpha   90.00
_cell.angle_beta   90.00
_cell.angle_gamma   90.00
#
_symmetry.space_group_name_H-M   'P 1'
#
loop_
_entity.id
_entity.type
_entity.pdbx_description
1 polymer ?
#
loop_
_entity_poly.entity_id
_entity_poly.type
_entity_poly.pdbx_seq_one_letter_code
_entity_poly.pdbx_strand_id
1 'polypeptide(L)'
;MSKPATIILTIILILSFGNGFSEDLYLLNIGSTSDLNEATRIVHHARGRLGDGFIVELDDVQYDRLIDAGLSPRLIAENVDPGRLYVLSPGNRRIQKSPLYVTSLASQGDQDIAELDQASVDVLRKSGYMAVPLDDLQTPLFYSPPVTMAGFDEIYPRDSLADMVSQDSLYSYDTRLENFYTRHVYSDSIRLARDWLIAKFQEFGYTDVTTDTFYYNGTPCNNVMCFKEGYSEPDKIIVVGGHYDSYNTHTDPTIFAPGADDNASGTSVVLELAKIFKDVDTKKSIMFCAFSAEEVGLIGSGVIAGRLYSEGADLECMLNFDMVAFNEDAYENVAIFNGYSPVYAYVLRDAAERVTTLIPELRGSSGSSDHVPFNNYGYMVGYVQEGDFNFAGWHTDIDISSRLNFPYFEQVVRMITAAVGHIDISTGVTPIDVIRDAGDGHTLRLEWNRCNPSYTYKVLYGVESGIYTDTLDVTPGDCFYELTGLNTGQTYYFAVMAVNSEGIGPLYLLENSGESYVEPRAPRNIAIEPDYQKLSLAWSANTELDLDHYKILRRYQGGNWSVIDDGLTSTAYDDMTVQGHVKYEYLVIAVDHDMNESDSSLIVGGVPATFDYPLLFVDETASNGPLNPSEEDQAIYYDSVFGELDYMTFSVGSDPDRIDRQTAGQYKNIFWFDDDVSLKVFSSSEDTMNWFLSYETNFCLAGYQSLYYIGGGSPQGPGDFVYDYFRISDMTVNQNTFDFIGATGLNGWPDIETREGIFGFALTTITTLDVAAGGEVIYTYNSNTGDPNFDGKPVGVIYDTGAGKRIAFGFPIFPLAENSAAALMAKIADYFAIEAFVLNGDINSDENLNIMDVVYLINYLYKGGPAPLNMNAADPNGNCKINILDAVHIINYLYRGGPQPLPGCVE
;
A
#
# COMPACT_ATOMS: atom_id res chain seq x y z
N MET A 1 -26.83 -67.85 -12.79
CA MET A 1 -26.72 -67.26 -14.14
C MET A 1 -26.73 -65.75 -13.97
N SER A 2 -25.57 -65.13 -13.98
CA SER A 2 -25.35 -63.70 -13.77
C SER A 2 -24.97 -63.04 -15.08
N LYS A 3 -25.71 -62.00 -15.48
CA LYS A 3 -25.24 -60.96 -16.39
C LYS A 3 -25.39 -59.61 -15.69
N PRO A 4 -24.42 -58.69 -15.86
CA PRO A 4 -24.24 -57.54 -14.99
C PRO A 4 -25.08 -56.35 -15.44
N ALA A 5 -25.51 -55.56 -14.46
CA ALA A 5 -26.10 -54.24 -14.66
C ALA A 5 -24.98 -53.21 -14.89
N THR A 6 -25.17 -52.38 -15.90
CA THR A 6 -24.35 -51.21 -16.23
C THR A 6 -24.44 -50.20 -15.08
N ILE A 7 -23.34 -50.00 -14.36
CA ILE A 7 -23.14 -48.90 -13.42
C ILE A 7 -22.41 -47.80 -14.21
N ILE A 8 -23.11 -46.69 -14.47
CA ILE A 8 -22.46 -45.44 -14.86
C ILE A 8 -21.92 -44.83 -13.56
N LEU A 9 -20.60 -44.89 -13.42
CA LEU A 9 -19.85 -44.29 -12.33
C LEU A 9 -19.57 -42.83 -12.72
N THR A 10 -20.41 -41.89 -12.31
CA THR A 10 -20.05 -40.48 -12.33
C THR A 10 -19.12 -40.24 -11.14
N ILE A 11 -17.83 -40.13 -11.45
CA ILE A 11 -16.79 -39.69 -10.52
C ILE A 11 -17.11 -38.23 -10.18
N ILE A 12 -17.52 -37.98 -8.93
CA ILE A 12 -17.49 -36.64 -8.35
C ILE A 12 -16.01 -36.34 -8.13
N LEU A 13 -15.43 -35.55 -9.04
CA LEU A 13 -14.21 -34.80 -8.78
C LEU A 13 -14.56 -33.84 -7.63
N ILE A 14 -14.02 -34.10 -6.44
CA ILE A 14 -13.85 -33.05 -5.44
C ILE A 14 -12.67 -32.22 -5.98
N LEU A 15 -13.00 -31.21 -6.78
CA LEU A 15 -12.11 -30.07 -6.96
C LEU A 15 -12.23 -29.28 -5.66
N SER A 16 -11.19 -29.35 -4.85
CA SER A 16 -10.86 -28.28 -3.92
C SER A 16 -10.63 -27.02 -4.76
N PHE A 17 -11.66 -26.19 -4.92
CA PHE A 17 -11.46 -24.80 -5.29
C PHE A 17 -10.75 -24.16 -4.09
N GLY A 18 -9.45 -23.91 -4.24
CA GLY A 18 -8.82 -22.86 -3.46
C GLY A 18 -9.47 -21.55 -3.89
N ASN A 19 -10.02 -20.81 -2.93
CA ASN A 19 -10.50 -19.44 -3.15
C ASN A 19 -9.29 -18.52 -3.31
N GLY A 20 -8.59 -18.58 -4.44
CA GLY A 20 -7.71 -17.51 -4.89
C GLY A 20 -8.49 -16.67 -5.90
N PHE A 21 -8.89 -15.46 -5.53
CA PHE A 21 -9.26 -14.46 -6.53
C PHE A 21 -8.02 -14.22 -7.39
N SER A 22 -8.15 -14.28 -8.72
CA SER A 22 -7.03 -14.01 -9.61
C SER A 22 -6.92 -12.50 -9.79
N GLU A 23 -5.96 -11.89 -9.11
CA GLU A 23 -5.61 -10.48 -9.30
C GLU A 23 -4.62 -10.34 -10.45
N ASP A 24 -4.57 -9.15 -11.05
CA ASP A 24 -3.60 -8.83 -12.10
C ASP A 24 -2.29 -8.37 -11.44
N LEU A 25 -1.17 -8.85 -11.98
CA LEU A 25 0.16 -8.56 -11.45
C LEU A 25 0.74 -7.34 -12.18
N TYR A 26 1.20 -6.34 -11.44
CA TYR A 26 1.80 -5.12 -11.99
C TYR A 26 3.20 -4.86 -11.42
N LEU A 27 4.00 -4.13 -12.19
CA LEU A 27 5.23 -3.51 -11.73
C LEU A 27 4.98 -2.03 -11.43
N LEU A 28 5.13 -1.64 -10.16
CA LEU A 28 4.96 -0.28 -9.69
C LEU A 28 6.33 0.37 -9.42
N ASN A 29 6.58 1.53 -10.02
CA ASN A 29 7.77 2.33 -9.74
C ASN A 29 7.39 3.52 -8.86
N ILE A 30 8.19 3.78 -7.82
CA ILE A 30 8.00 4.89 -6.89
C ILE A 30 9.07 5.95 -7.21
N GLY A 31 8.64 7.09 -7.75
CA GLY A 31 9.55 8.14 -8.23
C GLY A 31 9.75 9.30 -7.24
N SER A 32 8.93 9.39 -6.20
CA SER A 32 9.00 10.44 -5.19
C SER A 32 8.48 9.98 -3.82
N THR A 33 8.75 10.76 -2.76
CA THR A 33 8.13 10.54 -1.44
C THR A 33 6.60 10.70 -1.48
N SER A 34 6.08 11.56 -2.38
CA SER A 34 4.63 11.70 -2.57
C SER A 34 4.04 10.41 -3.17
N ASP A 35 4.70 9.87 -4.19
CA ASP A 35 4.32 8.60 -4.83
C ASP A 35 4.32 7.48 -3.79
N LEU A 36 5.33 7.45 -2.91
CA LEU A 36 5.44 6.46 -1.85
C LEU A 36 4.25 6.56 -0.88
N ASN A 37 3.91 7.76 -0.43
CA ASN A 37 2.81 7.97 0.52
C ASN A 37 1.48 7.49 -0.08
N GLU A 38 1.19 7.85 -1.33
CA GLU A 38 -0.03 7.41 -2.00
C GLU A 38 -0.02 5.90 -2.26
N ALA A 39 1.07 5.34 -2.79
CA ALA A 39 1.18 3.91 -3.05
C ALA A 39 1.05 3.08 -1.76
N THR A 40 1.62 3.54 -0.65
CA THR A 40 1.52 2.88 0.66
C THR A 40 0.08 2.94 1.20
N ARG A 41 -0.66 4.01 0.91
CA ARG A 41 -2.08 4.12 1.27
C ARG A 41 -2.96 3.17 0.47
N ILE A 42 -2.61 2.90 -0.78
CA ILE A 42 -3.44 2.13 -1.72
C ILE A 42 -3.12 0.63 -1.68
N VAL A 43 -1.84 0.27 -1.76
CA VAL A 43 -1.39 -1.13 -1.91
C VAL A 43 -0.82 -1.69 -0.60
N HIS A 44 -0.44 -0.83 0.34
CA HIS A 44 0.20 -1.14 1.63
C HIS A 44 1.58 -1.80 1.54
N HIS A 45 1.73 -2.88 0.79
CA HIS A 45 2.97 -3.63 0.59
C HIS A 45 3.04 -4.24 -0.83
N ALA A 46 4.23 -4.64 -1.24
CA ALA A 46 4.49 -5.38 -2.46
C ALA A 46 4.69 -6.88 -2.18
N ARG A 47 4.44 -7.71 -3.19
CA ARG A 47 4.73 -9.16 -3.22
C ARG A 47 6.20 -9.48 -3.50
N GLY A 48 7.04 -8.47 -3.65
CA GLY A 48 8.44 -8.65 -4.04
C GLY A 48 8.96 -7.48 -4.86
N ARG A 49 10.19 -7.66 -5.37
CA ARG A 49 10.83 -6.70 -6.27
C ARG A 49 11.29 -7.41 -7.53
N LEU A 50 11.22 -6.67 -8.64
CA LEU A 50 11.83 -7.05 -9.90
C LEU A 50 12.70 -5.87 -10.35
N GLY A 51 14.02 -6.01 -10.22
CA GLY A 51 14.95 -4.89 -10.37
C GLY A 51 14.62 -3.74 -9.41
N ASP A 52 14.38 -2.55 -9.95
CA ASP A 52 14.05 -1.36 -9.15
C ASP A 52 12.56 -1.23 -8.82
N GLY A 53 11.70 -1.96 -9.53
CA GLY A 53 10.24 -1.87 -9.36
C GLY A 53 9.68 -2.84 -8.31
N PHE A 54 8.51 -2.50 -7.79
CA PHE A 54 7.76 -3.29 -6.83
C PHE A 54 6.72 -4.14 -7.55
N ILE A 55 6.69 -5.43 -7.24
CA ILE A 55 5.69 -6.35 -7.76
C ILE A 55 4.45 -6.20 -6.89
N VAL A 56 3.34 -5.75 -7.46
CA VAL A 56 2.09 -5.53 -6.74
C VAL A 56 0.98 -6.30 -7.43
N GLU A 57 0.09 -6.89 -6.64
CA GLU A 57 -1.21 -7.35 -7.12
C GLU A 57 -2.17 -6.18 -6.94
N LEU A 58 -2.90 -5.86 -8.01
CA LEU A 58 -3.88 -4.78 -7.98
C LEU A 58 -5.20 -5.34 -8.46
N ASP A 59 -6.25 -5.09 -7.69
CA ASP A 59 -7.60 -5.06 -8.23
C ASP A 59 -7.81 -3.77 -9.07
N ASP A 60 -8.95 -3.70 -9.76
CA ASP A 60 -9.31 -2.57 -10.62
C ASP A 60 -9.30 -1.23 -9.84
N VAL A 61 -9.50 -1.27 -8.51
CA VAL A 61 -9.66 -0.09 -7.66
C VAL A 61 -8.35 0.46 -7.20
N GLN A 62 -7.47 -0.43 -6.77
CA GLN A 62 -6.11 -0.08 -6.46
C GLN A 62 -5.41 0.42 -7.72
N TYR A 63 -5.67 -0.18 -8.88
CA TYR A 63 -5.20 0.33 -10.16
C TYR A 63 -5.68 1.76 -10.42
N ASP A 64 -6.99 2.01 -10.40
CA ASP A 64 -7.55 3.34 -10.68
C ASP A 64 -7.11 4.39 -9.66
N ARG A 65 -7.05 4.04 -8.36
CA ARG A 65 -6.55 4.95 -7.31
C ARG A 65 -5.08 5.32 -7.54
N LEU A 66 -4.25 4.40 -8.02
CA LEU A 66 -2.86 4.70 -8.35
C LEU A 66 -2.78 5.63 -9.57
N ILE A 67 -3.61 5.43 -10.59
CA ILE A 67 -3.69 6.31 -11.76
C ILE A 67 -4.16 7.72 -11.37
N ASP A 68 -5.21 7.82 -10.55
CA ASP A 68 -5.74 9.09 -10.03
C ASP A 68 -4.71 9.84 -9.16
N ALA A 69 -3.87 9.10 -8.43
CA ALA A 69 -2.73 9.63 -7.69
C ALA A 69 -1.53 10.00 -8.59
N GLY A 70 -1.61 9.79 -9.91
CA GLY A 70 -0.57 10.13 -10.88
C GLY A 70 0.54 9.09 -11.03
N LEU A 71 0.40 7.89 -10.43
CA LEU A 71 1.31 6.77 -10.62
C LEU A 71 0.97 6.01 -11.91
N SER A 72 1.89 5.15 -12.36
CA SER A 72 1.72 4.39 -13.61
C SER A 72 2.16 2.92 -13.44
N PRO A 73 1.35 2.08 -12.77
CA PRO A 73 1.60 0.65 -12.66
C PRO A 73 1.61 -0.01 -14.05
N ARG A 74 2.61 -0.86 -14.31
CA ARG A 74 2.76 -1.57 -15.60
C ARG A 74 2.35 -3.03 -15.46
N LEU A 75 1.32 -3.45 -16.18
CA LEU A 75 0.85 -4.84 -16.19
C LEU A 75 1.98 -5.82 -16.56
N ILE A 76 2.13 -6.86 -15.76
CA ILE A 76 3.05 -8.00 -15.93
C ILE A 76 2.28 -9.20 -16.48
N ALA A 77 1.20 -9.59 -15.79
CA ALA A 77 0.40 -10.76 -16.12
C ALA A 77 -1.03 -10.62 -15.61
N GLU A 78 -1.99 -11.14 -16.38
CA GLU A 78 -3.41 -11.11 -16.05
C GLU A 78 -3.83 -12.44 -15.41
N ASN A 79 -4.78 -12.40 -14.48
CA ASN A 79 -5.43 -13.57 -13.87
C ASN A 79 -4.44 -14.62 -13.33
N VAL A 80 -3.44 -14.19 -12.56
CA VAL A 80 -2.42 -15.08 -12.00
C VAL A 80 -2.94 -15.84 -10.77
N ASP A 81 -2.39 -17.03 -10.52
CA ASP A 81 -2.59 -17.79 -9.27
C ASP A 81 -1.45 -17.44 -8.30
N PRO A 82 -1.70 -16.65 -7.23
CA PRO A 82 -0.65 -16.19 -6.31
C PRO A 82 0.16 -17.34 -5.72
N GLY A 83 -0.51 -18.45 -5.38
CA GLY A 83 0.10 -19.66 -4.81
C GLY A 83 1.05 -20.39 -5.76
N ARG A 84 1.20 -19.91 -6.99
CA ARG A 84 2.07 -20.48 -8.02
C ARG A 84 3.06 -19.48 -8.57
N LEU A 85 3.09 -18.23 -8.09
CA LEU A 85 4.04 -17.23 -8.55
C LEU A 85 5.37 -17.37 -7.81
N TYR A 86 6.46 -17.35 -8.59
CA TYR A 86 7.82 -17.38 -8.07
C TYR A 86 8.69 -16.30 -8.71
N VAL A 87 9.52 -15.65 -7.88
CA VAL A 87 10.71 -14.96 -8.35
C VAL A 87 11.79 -16.00 -8.51
N LEU A 88 12.29 -16.11 -9.74
CA LEU A 88 13.40 -16.97 -10.12
C LEU A 88 14.65 -16.14 -10.23
N SER A 89 15.71 -16.62 -9.59
CA SER A 89 17.05 -16.06 -9.74
C SER A 89 18.01 -17.22 -10.00
N PRO A 90 18.91 -17.10 -10.99
CA PRO A 90 19.93 -18.10 -11.21
C PRO A 90 20.84 -18.11 -9.98
N GLY A 91 21.00 -19.26 -9.34
CA GLY A 91 22.05 -19.46 -8.32
C GLY A 91 23.45 -19.53 -8.95
N ASN A 92 23.55 -19.43 -10.29
CA ASN A 92 24.83 -19.39 -10.99
C ASN A 92 24.77 -18.65 -12.35
N ARG A 93 25.76 -17.78 -12.63
CA ARG A 93 25.92 -16.98 -13.85
C ARG A 93 26.08 -17.74 -15.18
N ARG A 94 26.41 -19.05 -15.17
CA ARG A 94 26.41 -19.84 -16.43
C ARG A 94 25.01 -20.12 -16.96
N ILE A 95 23.98 -19.87 -16.16
CA ILE A 95 22.59 -20.07 -16.54
C ILE A 95 22.00 -18.74 -17.00
N GLN A 96 22.29 -18.37 -18.25
CA GLN A 96 21.97 -17.03 -18.79
C GLN A 96 20.48 -16.82 -19.16
N LYS A 97 19.65 -17.86 -19.08
CA LYS A 97 18.20 -17.81 -19.30
C LYS A 97 17.53 -18.94 -18.54
N SER A 98 16.33 -18.67 -18.01
CA SER A 98 15.39 -19.71 -17.56
C SER A 98 15.46 -20.93 -18.48
N PRO A 99 15.54 -22.16 -17.94
CA PRO A 99 15.57 -23.37 -18.75
C PRO A 99 14.39 -23.34 -19.73
N LEU A 100 14.57 -23.86 -20.94
CA LEU A 100 13.63 -23.86 -22.08
C LEU A 100 12.17 -24.33 -21.78
N TYR A 101 11.87 -24.72 -20.54
CA TYR A 101 10.61 -25.28 -20.07
C TYR A 101 9.84 -24.36 -19.10
N VAL A 102 10.34 -23.14 -18.79
CA VAL A 102 9.63 -22.16 -17.95
C VAL A 102 9.24 -20.94 -18.78
N THR A 103 7.96 -20.57 -18.73
CA THR A 103 7.46 -19.32 -19.32
C THR A 103 7.66 -18.18 -18.33
N SER A 104 8.60 -17.29 -18.62
CA SER A 104 8.76 -16.05 -17.87
C SER A 104 7.60 -15.09 -18.18
N LEU A 105 6.94 -14.60 -17.13
CA LEU A 105 5.88 -13.59 -17.17
C LEU A 105 6.49 -12.18 -17.30
N ALA A 106 7.56 -11.92 -16.57
CA ALA A 106 8.38 -10.72 -16.70
C ALA A 106 9.83 -11.00 -16.32
N SER A 107 10.76 -10.21 -16.86
CA SER A 107 12.19 -10.35 -16.60
C SER A 107 12.88 -8.99 -16.46
N GLN A 108 13.84 -8.92 -15.54
CA GLN A 108 14.72 -7.77 -15.37
C GLN A 108 16.08 -8.21 -14.83
N GLY A 109 17.15 -7.91 -15.58
CA GLY A 109 18.47 -8.43 -15.27
C GLY A 109 18.49 -9.96 -15.32
N ASP A 110 18.93 -10.58 -14.23
CA ASP A 110 18.98 -12.04 -14.08
C ASP A 110 17.73 -12.61 -13.38
N GLN A 111 16.73 -11.78 -13.04
CA GLN A 111 15.52 -12.22 -12.36
C GLN A 111 14.36 -12.43 -13.35
N ASP A 112 13.61 -13.51 -13.16
CA ASP A 112 12.39 -13.83 -13.89
C ASP A 112 11.22 -13.99 -12.89
N ILE A 113 10.01 -13.62 -13.29
CA ILE A 113 8.77 -14.01 -12.61
C ILE A 113 8.16 -15.14 -13.43
N ALA A 114 7.77 -16.24 -12.78
CA ALA A 114 7.13 -17.35 -13.45
C ALA A 114 6.04 -17.99 -12.59
N GLU A 115 5.01 -18.50 -13.26
CA GLU A 115 4.02 -19.38 -12.62
C GLU A 115 4.51 -20.84 -12.70
N LEU A 116 4.64 -21.52 -11.55
CA LEU A 116 5.22 -22.86 -11.44
C LEU A 116 4.36 -23.81 -10.61
N ASP A 117 4.45 -25.12 -10.89
CA ASP A 117 4.06 -26.15 -9.92
C ASP A 117 5.25 -26.55 -9.04
N GLN A 118 4.97 -27.18 -7.89
CA GLN A 118 6.01 -27.62 -6.95
C GLN A 118 7.03 -28.58 -7.59
N ALA A 119 6.62 -29.40 -8.55
CA ALA A 119 7.52 -30.29 -9.26
C ALA A 119 8.54 -29.51 -10.10
N SER A 120 8.11 -28.43 -10.75
CA SER A 120 8.96 -27.52 -11.52
C SER A 120 9.91 -26.76 -10.61
N VAL A 121 9.44 -26.31 -9.45
CA VAL A 121 10.28 -25.69 -8.41
C VAL A 121 11.38 -26.66 -7.95
N ASP A 122 11.03 -27.91 -7.67
CA ASP A 122 12.00 -28.93 -7.24
C ASP A 122 13.07 -29.20 -8.32
N VAL A 123 12.67 -29.18 -9.60
CA VAL A 123 13.58 -29.33 -10.73
C VAL A 123 14.50 -28.11 -10.87
N LEU A 124 13.96 -26.91 -10.76
CA LEU A 124 14.73 -25.65 -10.81
C LEU A 124 15.75 -25.58 -9.68
N ARG A 125 15.35 -25.87 -8.44
CA ARG A 125 16.25 -25.91 -7.28
C ARG A 125 17.39 -26.92 -7.47
N LYS A 126 17.09 -28.13 -7.96
CA LYS A 126 18.13 -29.12 -8.33
C LYS A 126 19.04 -28.68 -9.47
N SER A 127 18.56 -27.76 -10.31
CA SER A 127 19.32 -27.19 -11.43
C SER A 127 20.09 -25.92 -11.02
N GLY A 128 20.09 -25.56 -9.73
CA GLY A 128 20.82 -24.40 -9.20
C GLY A 128 20.07 -23.08 -9.35
N TYR A 129 18.74 -23.09 -9.51
CA TYR A 129 17.93 -21.87 -9.42
C TYR A 129 17.39 -21.68 -8.01
N MET A 130 17.40 -20.44 -7.54
CA MET A 130 16.52 -20.04 -6.45
C MET A 130 15.13 -19.78 -7.02
N ALA A 131 14.13 -20.35 -6.36
CA ALA A 131 12.72 -20.13 -6.65
C ALA A 131 12.04 -19.75 -5.33
N VAL A 132 11.72 -18.47 -5.20
CA VAL A 132 11.11 -17.87 -4.00
C VAL A 132 9.64 -17.60 -4.30
N PRO A 133 8.70 -18.21 -3.57
CA PRO A 133 7.27 -17.90 -3.71
C PRO A 133 7.01 -16.41 -3.45
N LEU A 134 6.16 -15.77 -4.25
CA LEU A 134 5.76 -14.37 -4.02
C LEU A 134 4.88 -14.22 -2.77
N ASP A 135 4.05 -15.22 -2.45
CA ASP A 135 3.16 -15.21 -1.28
C ASP A 135 3.90 -15.07 0.05
N ASP A 136 5.15 -15.54 0.12
CA ASP A 136 5.98 -15.46 1.33
C ASP A 136 6.65 -14.07 1.50
N LEU A 137 6.56 -13.19 0.48
CA LEU A 137 7.23 -11.91 0.46
C LEU A 137 6.24 -10.78 0.76
N GLN A 138 6.29 -10.23 1.97
CA GLN A 138 5.71 -8.93 2.28
C GLN A 138 6.81 -7.87 2.22
N THR A 139 6.98 -7.28 1.04
CA THR A 139 8.03 -6.30 0.75
C THR A 139 7.50 -4.89 1.02
N PRO A 140 8.09 -4.11 1.93
CA PRO A 140 7.66 -2.73 2.12
C PRO A 140 7.97 -1.89 0.87
N LEU A 141 7.07 -0.97 0.56
CA LEU A 141 7.33 0.05 -0.46
C LEU A 141 8.33 1.07 0.09
N PHE A 142 9.23 1.54 -0.76
CA PHE A 142 10.16 2.62 -0.41
C PHE A 142 10.53 3.44 -1.64
N TYR A 143 10.97 4.67 -1.39
CA TYR A 143 11.51 5.58 -2.39
C TYR A 143 13.01 5.73 -2.18
N SER A 144 13.79 5.55 -3.24
CA SER A 144 15.20 5.90 -3.25
C SER A 144 15.40 7.16 -4.10
N PRO A 145 15.77 8.30 -3.51
CA PRO A 145 16.13 9.48 -4.28
C PRO A 145 17.38 9.21 -5.14
N PRO A 146 17.56 9.95 -6.25
CA PRO A 146 18.80 9.94 -7.00
C PRO A 146 19.99 10.27 -6.10
N VAL A 147 21.01 9.41 -6.12
CA VAL A 147 22.24 9.57 -5.35
C VAL A 147 23.38 9.96 -6.27
N THR A 148 24.18 10.95 -5.85
CA THR A 148 25.43 11.31 -6.53
C THR A 148 26.60 11.02 -5.60
N MET A 149 27.65 10.36 -6.09
CA MET A 149 28.86 10.15 -5.28
C MET A 149 29.51 11.49 -4.93
N ALA A 150 29.97 11.65 -3.69
CA ALA A 150 30.67 12.84 -3.27
C ALA A 150 32.07 12.88 -3.92
N GLY A 151 32.24 13.67 -4.99
CA GLY A 151 33.51 13.75 -5.74
C GLY A 151 34.41 14.88 -5.26
N PHE A 152 35.20 14.68 -4.19
CA PHE A 152 36.18 15.68 -3.70
C PHE A 152 37.46 15.03 -3.16
N ASP A 153 38.47 15.83 -2.78
CA ASP A 153 39.76 15.40 -2.20
C ASP A 153 39.55 14.66 -0.85
N GLU A 154 39.11 13.41 -0.92
CA GLU A 154 38.85 12.59 0.26
C GLU A 154 40.14 12.13 0.93
N ILE A 155 40.16 12.24 2.26
CA ILE A 155 41.20 11.69 3.11
C ILE A 155 40.68 10.36 3.66
N TYR A 156 41.47 9.29 3.56
CA TYR A 156 41.12 7.95 4.05
C TYR A 156 41.96 7.56 5.27
N PRO A 157 41.76 8.20 6.45
CA PRO A 157 42.61 7.97 7.61
C PRO A 157 42.51 6.54 8.18
N ARG A 158 41.51 5.76 7.76
CA ARG A 158 41.28 4.38 8.19
C ARG A 158 41.90 3.32 7.29
N ASP A 159 42.55 3.71 6.18
CA ASP A 159 43.22 2.76 5.29
C ASP A 159 44.27 1.91 5.99
N SER A 160 44.94 2.45 7.00
CA SER A 160 45.93 1.72 7.80
C SER A 160 45.34 0.53 8.56
N LEU A 161 44.01 0.43 8.73
CA LEU A 161 43.38 -0.74 9.32
C LEU A 161 43.55 -1.98 8.43
N ALA A 162 43.68 -1.81 7.11
CA ALA A 162 43.96 -2.91 6.20
C ALA A 162 45.28 -3.63 6.55
N ASP A 163 46.26 -2.93 7.13
CA ASP A 163 47.54 -3.53 7.53
C ASP A 163 47.44 -4.40 8.79
N MET A 164 46.28 -4.40 9.46
CA MET A 164 46.01 -5.27 10.62
C MET A 164 45.46 -6.65 10.23
N VAL A 165 45.07 -6.83 8.97
CA VAL A 165 44.54 -8.11 8.46
C VAL A 165 45.61 -9.20 8.55
N SER A 166 45.24 -10.35 9.09
CA SER A 166 46.13 -11.47 9.33
C SER A 166 45.72 -12.69 8.52
N GLN A 167 46.52 -13.04 7.50
CA GLN A 167 46.34 -14.27 6.72
C GLN A 167 46.30 -15.53 7.60
N ASP A 168 47.14 -15.61 8.64
CA ASP A 168 47.16 -16.72 9.60
C ASP A 168 45.84 -16.86 10.36
N SER A 169 45.21 -15.73 10.70
CA SER A 169 43.91 -15.72 11.39
C SER A 169 42.81 -16.20 10.46
N LEU A 170 42.77 -15.69 9.21
CA LEU A 170 41.85 -16.13 8.17
C LEU A 170 41.96 -17.65 7.93
N TYR A 171 43.18 -18.16 7.75
CA TYR A 171 43.43 -19.60 7.62
C TYR A 171 42.90 -20.40 8.82
N SER A 172 43.15 -19.90 10.04
CA SER A 172 42.71 -20.56 11.25
C SER A 172 41.19 -20.58 11.42
N TYR A 173 40.49 -19.53 11.02
CA TYR A 173 39.03 -19.45 11.15
C TYR A 173 38.35 -20.35 10.12
N ASP A 174 38.77 -20.23 8.86
CA ASP A 174 38.25 -20.99 7.74
C ASP A 174 38.40 -22.51 7.96
N THR A 175 39.64 -22.94 8.24
CA THR A 175 39.94 -24.34 8.54
C THR A 175 39.15 -24.84 9.77
N ARG A 176 38.90 -23.99 10.77
CA ARG A 176 38.15 -24.41 11.96
C ARG A 176 36.67 -24.63 11.64
N LEU A 177 36.09 -23.79 10.78
CA LEU A 177 34.72 -23.91 10.31
C LEU A 177 34.57 -25.15 9.41
N GLU A 178 35.52 -25.42 8.52
CA GLU A 178 35.60 -26.66 7.72
C GLU A 178 35.56 -27.91 8.63
N ASN A 179 36.33 -27.89 9.72
CA ASN A 179 36.48 -29.03 10.64
C ASN A 179 35.21 -29.37 11.47
N PHE A 180 34.11 -28.63 11.32
CA PHE A 180 32.80 -29.09 11.79
C PHE A 180 32.18 -30.19 10.94
N TYR A 181 32.84 -30.56 9.82
CA TYR A 181 32.49 -31.65 8.90
C TYR A 181 31.29 -31.34 7.99
N THR A 182 30.20 -30.83 8.57
CA THR A 182 29.10 -30.16 7.88
C THR A 182 28.56 -29.07 8.81
N ARG A 183 28.04 -27.98 8.25
CA ARG A 183 27.31 -26.95 9.00
C ARG A 183 25.87 -26.83 8.48
N HIS A 184 25.34 -27.90 7.89
CA HIS A 184 23.95 -27.98 7.46
C HIS A 184 22.96 -27.80 8.62
N VAL A 185 21.81 -27.17 8.35
CA VAL A 185 20.78 -26.80 9.36
C VAL A 185 20.25 -27.96 10.21
N TYR A 186 20.22 -29.18 9.67
CA TYR A 186 19.80 -30.39 10.40
C TYR A 186 20.94 -31.14 11.11
N SER A 187 22.18 -30.67 11.00
CA SER A 187 23.33 -31.34 11.63
C SER A 187 23.49 -30.93 13.10
N ASP A 188 24.05 -31.80 13.94
CA ASP A 188 24.44 -31.40 15.30
C ASP A 188 25.63 -30.42 15.29
N SER A 189 26.46 -30.50 14.24
CA SER A 189 27.66 -29.68 14.06
C SER A 189 27.38 -28.19 13.88
N ILE A 190 26.25 -27.80 13.29
CA ILE A 190 25.88 -26.37 13.15
C ILE A 190 25.71 -25.69 14.52
N ARG A 191 25.23 -26.43 15.54
CA ARG A 191 25.10 -25.93 16.91
C ARG A 191 26.46 -25.76 17.58
N LEU A 192 27.41 -26.65 17.30
CA LEU A 192 28.79 -26.53 17.77
C LEU A 192 29.52 -25.38 17.06
N ALA A 193 29.22 -25.12 15.79
CA ALA A 193 29.72 -23.95 15.05
C ALA A 193 29.21 -22.65 15.67
N ARG A 194 27.90 -22.54 15.92
CA ARG A 194 27.29 -21.43 16.65
C ARG A 194 27.97 -21.17 18.00
N ASP A 195 28.11 -22.20 18.83
CA ASP A 195 28.72 -22.06 20.16
C ASP A 195 30.18 -21.62 20.08
N TRP A 196 30.91 -22.08 19.06
CA TRP A 196 32.28 -21.66 18.80
C TRP A 196 32.37 -20.20 18.33
N LEU A 197 31.47 -19.75 17.46
CA LEU A 197 31.39 -18.35 17.01
C LEU A 197 31.12 -17.41 18.19
N ILE A 198 30.17 -17.76 19.06
CA ILE A 198 29.89 -17.00 20.29
C ILE A 198 31.15 -16.89 21.16
N ALA A 199 31.81 -18.02 21.39
CA ALA A 199 33.05 -18.06 22.18
C ALA A 199 34.18 -17.24 21.53
N LYS A 200 34.24 -17.18 20.19
CA LYS A 200 35.25 -16.40 19.47
C LYS A 200 35.04 -14.89 19.60
N PHE A 201 33.80 -14.41 19.45
CA PHE A 201 33.51 -13.01 19.72
C PHE A 201 33.83 -12.62 21.17
N GLN A 202 33.50 -13.49 22.13
CA GLN A 202 33.84 -13.29 23.53
C GLN A 202 35.36 -13.31 23.79
N GLU A 203 36.11 -14.16 23.08
CA GLU A 203 37.58 -14.20 23.13
C GLU A 203 38.21 -12.89 22.63
N PHE A 204 37.63 -12.26 21.61
CA PHE A 204 38.04 -10.92 21.17
C PHE A 204 37.69 -9.84 22.20
N GLY A 205 36.84 -10.13 23.18
CA GLY A 205 36.48 -9.21 24.26
C GLY A 205 35.16 -8.48 24.05
N TYR A 206 34.32 -8.96 23.13
CA TYR A 206 32.94 -8.50 23.04
C TYR A 206 32.08 -9.09 24.16
N THR A 207 31.17 -8.27 24.68
CA THR A 207 30.24 -8.67 25.74
C THR A 207 28.80 -8.72 25.26
N ASP A 208 28.48 -7.95 24.22
CA ASP A 208 27.19 -7.97 23.55
C ASP A 208 27.25 -8.95 22.36
N VAL A 209 27.09 -10.23 22.70
CA VAL A 209 27.02 -11.34 21.74
C VAL A 209 25.69 -12.03 21.93
N THR A 210 24.86 -11.99 20.89
CA THR A 210 23.47 -12.44 20.93
C THR A 210 23.19 -13.46 19.83
N THR A 211 22.10 -14.21 20.01
CA THR A 211 21.60 -15.13 18.99
C THR A 211 20.12 -14.94 18.79
N ASP A 212 19.68 -14.92 17.55
CA ASP A 212 18.26 -14.97 17.22
C ASP A 212 17.86 -16.41 16.95
N THR A 213 16.83 -16.89 17.62
CA THR A 213 16.29 -18.23 17.36
C THR A 213 15.10 -18.14 16.42
N PHE A 214 15.19 -18.82 15.29
CA PHE A 214 14.09 -18.98 14.32
C PHE A 214 13.99 -20.46 13.92
N TYR A 215 12.99 -20.80 13.11
CA TYR A 215 12.71 -22.20 12.77
C TYR A 215 12.66 -22.42 11.26
N TYR A 216 13.37 -23.45 10.80
CA TYR A 216 13.23 -23.99 9.44
C TYR A 216 12.67 -25.41 9.51
N ASN A 217 11.48 -25.63 8.94
CA ASN A 217 10.76 -26.91 9.00
C ASN A 217 10.70 -27.53 10.42
N GLY A 218 10.44 -26.70 11.42
CA GLY A 218 10.39 -27.10 12.83
C GLY A 218 11.74 -27.34 13.52
N THR A 219 12.86 -27.16 12.82
CA THR A 219 14.22 -27.23 13.40
C THR A 219 14.68 -25.83 13.82
N PRO A 220 15.17 -25.65 15.07
CA PRO A 220 15.68 -24.35 15.52
C PRO A 220 17.03 -24.03 14.85
N CYS A 221 17.10 -22.86 14.23
CA CYS A 221 18.29 -22.27 13.62
C CYS A 221 18.67 -20.98 14.37
N ASN A 222 19.93 -20.55 14.26
CA ASN A 222 20.42 -19.39 14.99
C ASN A 222 21.35 -18.50 14.19
N ASN A 223 21.03 -17.22 14.05
CA ASN A 223 22.07 -16.25 13.70
C ASN A 223 22.94 -15.98 14.92
N VAL A 224 24.21 -15.65 14.72
CA VAL A 224 25.12 -15.19 15.78
C VAL A 224 25.52 -13.75 15.47
N MET A 225 25.19 -12.84 16.38
CA MET A 225 25.49 -11.42 16.22
C MET A 225 26.43 -10.94 17.32
N CYS A 226 27.27 -9.99 16.98
CA CYS A 226 28.17 -9.30 17.89
C CYS A 226 28.13 -7.80 17.60
N PHE A 227 27.88 -6.98 18.62
CA PHE A 227 27.74 -5.54 18.47
C PHE A 227 28.98 -4.79 18.97
N LYS A 228 29.47 -3.88 18.12
CA LYS A 228 30.42 -2.84 18.45
C LYS A 228 29.68 -1.51 18.47
N GLU A 229 29.37 -1.00 19.66
CA GLU A 229 28.67 0.28 19.83
C GLU A 229 29.54 1.47 19.34
N GLY A 230 28.93 2.36 18.55
CA GLY A 230 29.55 3.59 18.07
C GLY A 230 29.54 4.72 19.11
N TYR A 231 30.55 5.60 19.12
CA TYR A 231 30.67 6.63 20.15
C TYR A 231 29.87 7.91 19.87
N SER A 232 29.56 8.22 18.61
CA SER A 232 28.89 9.47 18.21
C SER A 232 27.55 9.26 17.51
N GLU A 233 27.39 8.14 16.80
CA GLU A 233 26.18 7.74 16.08
C GLU A 233 25.82 6.28 16.46
N PRO A 234 25.54 5.98 17.76
CA PRO A 234 25.34 4.60 18.22
C PRO A 234 24.11 3.92 17.60
N ASP A 235 23.10 4.68 17.20
CA ASP A 235 21.88 4.16 16.59
C ASP A 235 22.04 3.83 15.09
N LYS A 236 23.14 4.31 14.47
CA LYS A 236 23.42 4.11 13.06
C LYS A 236 24.27 2.87 12.84
N ILE A 237 23.75 1.88 12.12
CA ILE A 237 24.30 0.51 12.10
C ILE A 237 24.93 0.20 10.73
N ILE A 238 26.17 -0.31 10.75
CA ILE A 238 26.82 -0.99 9.63
C ILE A 238 26.71 -2.50 9.90
N VAL A 239 26.12 -3.25 8.98
CA VAL A 239 26.06 -4.72 9.09
C VAL A 239 27.17 -5.33 8.25
N VAL A 240 27.99 -6.18 8.88
CA VAL A 240 29.06 -6.96 8.24
C VAL A 240 28.65 -8.42 8.34
N GLY A 241 28.30 -9.04 7.21
CA GLY A 241 27.59 -10.31 7.17
C GLY A 241 28.22 -11.38 6.28
N GLY A 242 28.09 -12.64 6.71
CA GLY A 242 28.33 -13.83 5.90
C GLY A 242 27.70 -15.04 6.59
N HIS A 243 27.16 -15.99 5.84
CA HIS A 243 26.54 -17.17 6.45
C HIS A 243 27.57 -18.21 6.89
N TYR A 244 27.22 -18.97 7.93
CA TYR A 244 28.09 -19.99 8.51
C TYR A 244 27.54 -21.41 8.33
N ASP A 245 26.36 -21.61 7.74
CA ASP A 245 25.93 -22.93 7.32
C ASP A 245 26.71 -23.42 6.09
N SER A 246 26.44 -24.65 5.65
CA SER A 246 27.03 -25.21 4.44
C SER A 246 26.13 -26.30 3.85
N TYR A 247 26.25 -26.50 2.53
CA TYR A 247 25.45 -27.47 1.81
C TYR A 247 26.29 -28.39 0.90
N ASN A 248 25.72 -29.55 0.54
CA ASN A 248 26.28 -30.44 -0.48
C ASN A 248 25.15 -30.93 -1.38
N THR A 249 25.25 -30.67 -2.68
CA THR A 249 24.21 -31.03 -3.67
C THR A 249 24.42 -32.43 -4.28
N HIS A 250 25.59 -33.03 -4.08
CA HIS A 250 25.99 -34.30 -4.71
C HIS A 250 25.85 -35.51 -3.78
N THR A 251 25.92 -35.27 -2.47
CA THR A 251 25.77 -36.30 -1.43
C THR A 251 24.80 -35.84 -0.36
N ASP A 252 24.58 -36.65 0.69
CA ASP A 252 23.74 -36.23 1.82
C ASP A 252 24.39 -35.02 2.53
N PRO A 253 23.73 -33.84 2.53
CA PRO A 253 24.33 -32.61 3.07
C PRO A 253 24.54 -32.67 4.59
N THR A 254 23.91 -33.63 5.28
CA THR A 254 24.10 -33.87 6.72
C THR A 254 25.34 -34.70 7.03
N ILE A 255 26.04 -35.23 6.02
CA ILE A 255 27.26 -36.02 6.18
C ILE A 255 28.46 -35.11 6.03
N PHE A 256 28.92 -34.83 4.80
CA PHE A 256 30.16 -34.08 4.57
C PHE A 256 29.91 -32.92 3.60
N ALA A 257 29.94 -31.72 4.17
CA ALA A 257 29.76 -30.45 3.48
C ALA A 257 30.74 -29.45 4.10
N PRO A 258 32.04 -29.54 3.74
CA PRO A 258 33.10 -28.77 4.39
C PRO A 258 32.89 -27.25 4.27
N GLY A 259 32.41 -26.78 3.11
CA GLY A 259 31.97 -25.40 2.93
C GLY A 259 33.06 -24.37 3.25
N ALA A 260 34.30 -24.61 2.82
CA ALA A 260 35.41 -23.71 3.15
C ALA A 260 35.25 -22.36 2.43
N ASP A 261 35.09 -22.39 1.11
CA ASP A 261 34.76 -21.19 0.36
C ASP A 261 33.34 -20.72 0.63
N ASP A 262 32.38 -21.67 0.64
CA ASP A 262 30.93 -21.44 0.78
C ASP A 262 30.39 -22.00 2.13
N ASN A 263 30.32 -21.22 3.21
CA ASN A 263 30.82 -19.84 3.30
C ASN A 263 31.65 -19.58 4.57
N ALA A 264 32.55 -20.50 4.88
CA ALA A 264 33.53 -20.26 5.94
C ALA A 264 34.45 -19.07 5.62
N SER A 265 34.69 -18.78 4.34
CA SER A 265 35.43 -17.61 3.89
C SER A 265 34.74 -16.29 4.30
N GLY A 266 33.45 -16.11 4.00
CA GLY A 266 32.65 -14.95 4.40
C GLY A 266 32.53 -14.82 5.92
N THR A 267 32.25 -15.92 6.63
CA THR A 267 32.25 -15.92 8.10
C THR A 267 33.62 -15.54 8.68
N SER A 268 34.72 -15.90 8.01
CA SER A 268 36.07 -15.51 8.42
C SER A 268 36.34 -14.01 8.24
N VAL A 269 35.72 -13.36 7.24
CA VAL A 269 35.71 -11.88 7.12
C VAL A 269 35.05 -11.24 8.34
N VAL A 270 33.87 -11.75 8.73
CA VAL A 270 33.11 -11.24 9.90
C VAL A 270 33.98 -11.32 11.17
N LEU A 271 34.66 -12.45 11.39
CA LEU A 271 35.54 -12.64 12.56
C LEU A 271 36.79 -11.75 12.51
N GLU A 272 37.43 -11.61 11.36
CA GLU A 272 38.65 -10.81 11.22
C GLU A 272 38.36 -9.32 11.44
N LEU A 273 37.29 -8.80 10.85
CA LEU A 273 36.86 -7.43 11.10
C LEU A 273 36.44 -7.23 12.56
N ALA A 274 35.70 -8.16 13.16
CA ALA A 274 35.34 -8.06 14.58
C ALA A 274 36.59 -7.97 15.46
N LYS A 275 37.63 -8.77 15.18
CA LYS A 275 38.92 -8.72 15.88
C LYS A 275 39.63 -7.37 15.71
N ILE A 276 39.66 -6.82 14.50
CA ILE A 276 40.34 -5.54 14.19
C ILE A 276 39.60 -4.36 14.85
N PHE A 277 38.28 -4.27 14.64
CA PHE A 277 37.46 -3.14 15.09
C PHE A 277 37.19 -3.13 16.59
N LYS A 278 37.50 -4.21 17.31
CA LYS A 278 37.31 -4.33 18.75
C LYS A 278 37.93 -3.16 19.54
N ASP A 279 39.11 -2.73 19.12
CA ASP A 279 39.89 -1.65 19.76
C ASP A 279 39.96 -0.38 18.90
N VAL A 280 39.09 -0.28 17.89
CA VAL A 280 38.90 0.93 17.10
C VAL A 280 37.72 1.73 17.68
N ASP A 281 37.91 3.02 17.88
CA ASP A 281 36.80 3.93 18.22
C ASP A 281 35.98 4.20 16.95
N THR A 282 34.84 3.53 16.82
CA THR A 282 33.93 3.66 15.67
C THR A 282 32.89 4.74 15.96
N LYS A 283 32.61 5.61 14.98
CA LYS A 283 31.52 6.60 15.08
C LYS A 283 30.17 5.93 15.06
N LYS A 284 29.99 4.98 14.13
CA LYS A 284 28.77 4.20 13.91
C LYS A 284 28.87 2.87 14.64
N SER A 285 27.72 2.28 14.95
CA SER A 285 27.68 0.92 15.47
C SER A 285 27.96 -0.09 14.35
N ILE A 286 28.68 -1.16 14.65
CA ILE A 286 28.92 -2.25 13.70
C ILE A 286 28.32 -3.54 14.27
N MET A 287 27.40 -4.15 13.51
CA MET A 287 26.87 -5.48 13.78
C MET A 287 27.63 -6.49 12.92
N PHE A 288 28.43 -7.33 13.58
CA PHE A 288 29.06 -8.50 12.97
C PHE A 288 28.09 -9.67 13.05
N CYS A 289 27.61 -10.16 11.90
CA CYS A 289 26.57 -11.18 11.85
C CYS A 289 27.01 -12.41 11.06
N ALA A 290 27.00 -13.57 11.72
CA ALA A 290 27.11 -14.86 11.07
C ALA A 290 25.70 -15.42 10.86
N PHE A 291 25.23 -15.45 9.61
CA PHE A 291 23.87 -15.91 9.29
C PHE A 291 23.77 -17.44 9.25
N SER A 292 22.60 -17.98 9.61
CA SER A 292 22.29 -19.41 9.47
C SER A 292 21.18 -19.60 8.45
N ALA A 293 21.13 -20.78 7.82
CA ALA A 293 20.05 -21.16 6.91
C ALA A 293 19.97 -20.28 5.64
N GLU A 294 21.11 -19.82 5.13
CA GLU A 294 21.21 -19.18 3.82
C GLU A 294 20.89 -20.21 2.73
N GLU A 295 21.51 -21.39 2.84
CA GLU A 295 21.54 -22.45 1.82
C GLU A 295 20.16 -23.10 1.58
N VAL A 296 19.25 -22.87 2.51
CA VAL A 296 17.87 -23.38 2.47
C VAL A 296 16.84 -22.29 2.20
N GLY A 297 17.29 -21.08 1.81
CA GLY A 297 16.44 -20.01 1.31
C GLY A 297 16.55 -18.66 2.05
N LEU A 298 17.76 -18.24 2.44
CA LEU A 298 18.01 -16.92 3.04
C LEU A 298 17.22 -16.66 4.33
N ILE A 299 16.90 -17.72 5.08
CA ILE A 299 15.95 -17.65 6.19
C ILE A 299 16.52 -16.79 7.33
N GLY A 300 17.80 -16.97 7.66
CA GLY A 300 18.44 -16.23 8.75
C GLY A 300 18.57 -14.73 8.49
N SER A 301 19.03 -14.34 7.30
CA SER A 301 19.11 -12.93 6.90
C SER A 301 17.73 -12.31 6.74
N GLY A 302 16.73 -13.06 6.26
CA GLY A 302 15.33 -12.64 6.24
C GLY A 302 14.77 -12.28 7.61
N VAL A 303 15.05 -13.09 8.63
CA VAL A 303 14.63 -12.82 10.02
C VAL A 303 15.28 -11.55 10.56
N ILE A 304 16.58 -11.35 10.33
CA ILE A 304 17.31 -10.17 10.82
C ILE A 304 16.82 -8.90 10.11
N ALA A 305 16.72 -8.93 8.79
CA ALA A 305 16.29 -7.78 8.00
C ALA A 305 14.86 -7.36 8.35
N GLY A 306 13.94 -8.33 8.47
CA GLY A 306 12.57 -8.07 8.89
C GLY A 306 12.47 -7.52 10.31
N ARG A 307 13.28 -8.01 11.25
CA ARG A 307 13.33 -7.46 12.61
C ARG A 307 13.83 -6.01 12.58
N LEU A 308 14.97 -5.74 11.96
CA LEU A 308 15.55 -4.40 11.87
C LEU A 308 14.56 -3.40 11.25
N TYR A 309 13.84 -3.83 10.21
CA TYR A 309 12.77 -3.05 9.60
C TYR A 309 11.64 -2.77 10.60
N SER A 310 11.13 -3.80 11.28
CA SER A 310 10.04 -3.65 12.27
C SER A 310 10.41 -2.78 13.47
N GLU A 311 11.70 -2.74 13.83
CA GLU A 311 12.24 -1.91 14.92
C GLU A 311 12.57 -0.48 14.47
N GLY A 312 12.48 -0.18 13.17
CA GLY A 312 12.82 1.13 12.60
C GLY A 312 14.32 1.44 12.66
N ALA A 313 15.17 0.41 12.55
CA ALA A 313 16.63 0.57 12.67
C ALA A 313 17.21 1.48 11.57
N ASP A 314 18.05 2.44 11.98
CA ASP A 314 18.81 3.32 11.08
C ASP A 314 20.07 2.61 10.58
N LEU A 315 19.93 1.87 9.48
CA LEU A 315 21.00 1.06 8.92
C LEU A 315 21.70 1.83 7.78
N GLU A 316 22.98 2.14 7.97
CA GLU A 316 23.81 2.81 6.97
C GLU A 316 23.97 1.92 5.73
N CYS A 317 24.38 0.68 5.96
CA CYS A 317 24.44 -0.37 4.93
C CYS A 317 24.55 -1.77 5.52
N MET A 318 24.24 -2.76 4.68
CA MET A 318 24.62 -4.15 4.88
C MET A 318 25.65 -4.56 3.83
N LEU A 319 26.81 -5.02 4.30
CA LEU A 319 27.86 -5.57 3.46
C LEU A 319 27.87 -7.10 3.61
N ASN A 320 27.60 -7.79 2.52
CA ASN A 320 27.57 -9.26 2.45
C ASN A 320 28.85 -9.81 1.83
N PHE A 321 29.35 -10.91 2.38
CA PHE A 321 30.54 -11.61 1.91
C PHE A 321 30.20 -13.09 1.73
N ASP A 322 30.27 -13.56 0.50
CA ASP A 322 29.92 -14.94 0.16
C ASP A 322 30.83 -15.46 -0.96
N MET A 323 31.61 -16.49 -0.60
CA MET A 323 32.71 -17.05 -1.41
C MET A 323 33.74 -15.99 -1.83
N VAL A 324 34.71 -15.73 -0.95
CA VAL A 324 35.67 -14.63 -1.11
C VAL A 324 37.13 -15.08 -1.04
N ALA A 325 37.40 -16.39 -1.18
CA ALA A 325 38.72 -16.95 -0.92
C ALA A 325 39.27 -17.85 -2.04
N PHE A 326 38.50 -18.21 -3.06
CA PHE A 326 38.97 -18.98 -4.19
C PHE A 326 39.42 -18.09 -5.35
N ASN A 327 40.53 -18.47 -5.97
CA ASN A 327 41.05 -17.87 -7.19
C ASN A 327 42.10 -18.81 -7.82
N GLU A 328 41.76 -19.42 -8.96
CA GLU A 328 42.71 -20.19 -9.78
C GLU A 328 43.26 -19.37 -10.96
N ASP A 329 42.68 -18.20 -11.22
CA ASP A 329 43.05 -17.31 -12.31
C ASP A 329 44.38 -16.57 -12.07
N ALA A 330 45.03 -16.19 -13.18
CA ALA A 330 46.25 -15.38 -13.14
C ALA A 330 46.01 -13.92 -12.72
N TYR A 331 44.75 -13.50 -12.67
CA TYR A 331 44.31 -12.17 -12.30
C TYR A 331 43.49 -12.26 -11.01
N GLU A 332 43.80 -11.43 -10.03
CA GLU A 332 43.09 -11.38 -8.75
C GLU A 332 41.88 -10.44 -8.87
N ASN A 333 40.90 -10.79 -9.71
CA ASN A 333 39.67 -10.03 -9.81
C ASN A 333 38.74 -10.32 -8.62
N VAL A 334 37.92 -9.33 -8.26
CA VAL A 334 36.91 -9.45 -7.20
C VAL A 334 35.59 -8.88 -7.72
N ALA A 335 34.52 -9.64 -7.56
CA ALA A 335 33.19 -9.23 -7.98
C ALA A 335 32.52 -8.40 -6.87
N ILE A 336 32.05 -7.20 -7.23
CA ILE A 336 31.35 -6.31 -6.31
C ILE A 336 29.99 -6.00 -6.91
N PHE A 337 28.93 -6.29 -6.17
CA PHE A 337 27.54 -6.08 -6.56
C PHE A 337 26.88 -5.00 -5.73
N ASN A 338 25.84 -4.40 -6.30
CA ASN A 338 25.01 -3.40 -5.65
C ASN A 338 23.58 -3.89 -5.40
N GLY A 339 22.90 -3.24 -4.45
CA GLY A 339 21.44 -3.30 -4.34
C GLY A 339 20.77 -2.35 -5.32
N TYR A 340 19.63 -1.77 -4.93
CA TYR A 340 19.01 -0.67 -5.69
C TYR A 340 19.90 0.59 -5.80
N SER A 341 20.90 0.72 -4.91
CA SER A 341 21.85 1.84 -4.88
C SER A 341 23.29 1.35 -5.10
N PRO A 342 24.07 1.98 -5.99
CA PRO A 342 25.46 1.58 -6.29
C PRO A 342 26.50 2.13 -5.29
N VAL A 343 26.09 2.98 -4.34
CA VAL A 343 27.00 3.73 -3.45
C VAL A 343 28.06 2.85 -2.80
N TYR A 344 27.63 1.79 -2.11
CA TYR A 344 28.57 0.95 -1.35
C TYR A 344 29.43 0.05 -2.24
N ALA A 345 28.96 -0.29 -3.45
CA ALA A 345 29.79 -0.97 -4.43
C ALA A 345 30.94 -0.07 -4.92
N TYR A 346 30.68 1.24 -5.09
CA TYR A 346 31.74 2.21 -5.41
C TYR A 346 32.73 2.38 -4.26
N VAL A 347 32.25 2.47 -3.02
CA VAL A 347 33.14 2.55 -1.84
C VAL A 347 34.05 1.32 -1.73
N LEU A 348 33.52 0.12 -1.98
CA LEU A 348 34.31 -1.13 -2.00
C LEU A 348 35.34 -1.13 -3.14
N ARG A 349 34.94 -0.74 -4.36
CA ARG A 349 35.86 -0.60 -5.51
C ARG A 349 37.00 0.35 -5.18
N ASP A 350 36.67 1.54 -4.68
CA ASP A 350 37.66 2.58 -4.40
C ASP A 350 38.62 2.13 -3.29
N ALA A 351 38.14 1.41 -2.29
CA ALA A 351 39.00 0.77 -1.30
C ALA A 351 39.95 -0.26 -1.93
N ALA A 352 39.46 -1.10 -2.86
CA ALA A 352 40.27 -2.09 -3.56
C ALA A 352 41.44 -1.43 -4.30
N GLU A 353 41.14 -0.39 -5.09
CA GLU A 353 42.12 0.33 -5.90
C GLU A 353 43.17 1.06 -5.05
N ARG A 354 42.81 1.46 -3.83
CA ARG A 354 43.69 2.21 -2.94
C ARG A 354 44.61 1.34 -2.08
N VAL A 355 44.11 0.21 -1.52
CA VAL A 355 44.85 -0.54 -0.48
C VAL A 355 45.28 -1.96 -0.88
N THR A 356 44.97 -2.40 -2.10
CA THR A 356 45.21 -3.78 -2.56
C THR A 356 45.79 -3.85 -3.97
N THR A 357 46.04 -5.07 -4.46
CA THR A 357 46.38 -5.38 -5.87
C THR A 357 45.21 -5.94 -6.67
N LEU A 358 44.02 -5.99 -6.08
CA LEU A 358 42.83 -6.58 -6.70
C LEU A 358 42.39 -5.79 -7.94
N ILE A 359 41.71 -6.48 -8.84
CA ILE A 359 40.99 -5.88 -9.96
C ILE A 359 39.50 -5.88 -9.62
N PRO A 360 38.94 -4.78 -9.07
CA PRO A 360 37.53 -4.73 -8.71
C PRO A 360 36.67 -4.70 -9.97
N GLU A 361 35.70 -5.61 -10.03
CA GLU A 361 34.71 -5.70 -11.08
C GLU A 361 33.34 -5.34 -10.51
N LEU A 362 32.85 -4.17 -10.88
CA LEU A 362 31.47 -3.81 -10.60
C LEU A 362 30.54 -4.65 -11.47
N ARG A 363 29.80 -5.52 -10.81
CA ARG A 363 28.72 -6.33 -11.37
C ARG A 363 27.42 -5.72 -10.81
N GLY A 364 26.32 -5.75 -11.55
CA GLY A 364 25.08 -5.03 -11.18
C GLY A 364 24.41 -5.58 -9.92
N SER A 365 23.09 -5.76 -9.95
CA SER A 365 22.41 -6.49 -8.88
C SER A 365 22.68 -7.99 -8.91
N SER A 366 22.67 -8.63 -7.74
CA SER A 366 22.66 -10.08 -7.58
C SER A 366 21.36 -10.51 -6.91
N GLY A 367 20.71 -11.52 -7.47
CA GLY A 367 19.49 -12.10 -6.91
C GLY A 367 19.72 -13.15 -5.82
N SER A 368 20.96 -13.44 -5.42
CA SER A 368 21.30 -14.51 -4.46
C SER A 368 22.22 -14.05 -3.33
N SER A 369 22.14 -14.72 -2.17
CA SER A 369 22.84 -14.48 -0.90
C SER A 369 22.17 -13.46 0.05
N ASP A 370 22.73 -13.35 1.28
CA ASP A 370 22.10 -12.70 2.45
C ASP A 370 21.84 -11.20 2.33
N HIS A 371 22.39 -10.48 1.34
CA HIS A 371 22.03 -9.08 1.10
C HIS A 371 20.63 -8.91 0.51
N VAL A 372 20.09 -9.95 -0.13
CA VAL A 372 18.80 -9.87 -0.84
C VAL A 372 17.65 -9.50 0.09
N PRO A 373 17.46 -10.13 1.27
CA PRO A 373 16.42 -9.71 2.20
C PRO A 373 16.56 -8.26 2.64
N PHE A 374 17.77 -7.78 2.95
CA PHE A 374 18.00 -6.38 3.33
C PHE A 374 17.60 -5.42 2.21
N ASN A 375 18.00 -5.71 0.96
CA ASN A 375 17.64 -4.92 -0.21
C ASN A 375 16.12 -4.93 -0.50
N ASN A 376 15.41 -6.00 -0.14
CA ASN A 376 13.95 -6.08 -0.24
C ASN A 376 13.25 -5.23 0.83
N TYR A 377 13.84 -5.09 2.02
CA TYR A 377 13.36 -4.19 3.08
C TYR A 377 13.78 -2.71 2.88
N GLY A 378 14.39 -2.36 1.74
CA GLY A 378 14.77 -0.98 1.42
C GLY A 378 16.09 -0.52 2.03
N TYR A 379 16.92 -1.44 2.51
CA TYR A 379 18.26 -1.12 2.96
C TYR A 379 19.28 -1.12 1.82
N MET A 380 20.21 -0.15 1.84
CA MET A 380 21.33 -0.14 0.89
C MET A 380 22.31 -1.26 1.22
N VAL A 381 22.75 -1.98 0.19
CA VAL A 381 23.65 -3.13 0.34
C VAL A 381 24.87 -3.06 -0.58
N GLY A 382 25.95 -3.71 -0.17
CA GLY A 382 27.07 -4.08 -1.02
C GLY A 382 27.35 -5.57 -0.86
N TYR A 383 27.60 -6.27 -1.96
CA TYR A 383 27.90 -7.71 -1.93
C TYR A 383 29.24 -7.98 -2.63
N VAL A 384 30.16 -8.65 -1.92
CA VAL A 384 31.46 -9.04 -2.46
C VAL A 384 31.51 -10.55 -2.62
N GLN A 385 31.95 -10.96 -3.79
CA GLN A 385 32.22 -12.34 -4.18
C GLN A 385 33.58 -12.39 -4.87
N GLU A 386 34.22 -13.55 -4.87
CA GLU A 386 35.38 -13.81 -5.70
C GLU A 386 35.11 -13.59 -7.19
N GLY A 387 36.16 -13.20 -7.91
CA GLY A 387 36.08 -12.95 -9.35
C GLY A 387 35.96 -14.24 -10.18
N ASP A 388 36.76 -15.24 -9.81
CA ASP A 388 36.78 -16.61 -10.35
C ASP A 388 35.94 -17.53 -9.46
N PHE A 389 34.69 -17.74 -9.84
CA PHE A 389 33.75 -18.54 -9.04
C PHE A 389 34.19 -20.01 -8.96
N ASN A 390 34.24 -20.58 -7.76
CA ASN A 390 34.63 -21.96 -7.47
C ASN A 390 33.63 -23.03 -7.94
N PHE A 391 33.35 -23.11 -9.24
CA PHE A 391 32.39 -24.05 -9.84
C PHE A 391 32.64 -25.52 -9.51
N ALA A 392 33.90 -25.88 -9.27
CA ALA A 392 34.28 -27.26 -8.98
C ALA A 392 34.10 -27.63 -7.49
N GLY A 393 34.31 -26.68 -6.58
CA GLY A 393 34.19 -26.85 -5.14
C GLY A 393 32.79 -26.57 -4.62
N TRP A 394 32.14 -25.53 -5.11
CA TRP A 394 30.83 -25.06 -4.66
C TRP A 394 29.81 -26.18 -4.44
N HIS A 395 29.24 -26.24 -3.23
CA HIS A 395 28.27 -27.27 -2.79
C HIS A 395 28.73 -28.73 -2.97
N THR A 396 30.04 -28.98 -2.80
CA THR A 396 30.61 -30.33 -2.90
C THR A 396 31.49 -30.68 -1.68
N ASP A 397 31.97 -31.93 -1.66
CA ASP A 397 32.93 -32.43 -0.68
C ASP A 397 34.38 -31.95 -0.92
N ILE A 398 34.64 -31.25 -2.02
CA ILE A 398 35.96 -30.69 -2.33
C ILE A 398 36.01 -29.17 -2.16
N ASP A 399 34.99 -28.58 -1.52
CA ASP A 399 35.06 -27.21 -1.00
C ASP A 399 35.84 -27.16 0.33
N ILE A 400 37.16 -27.20 0.24
CA ILE A 400 38.07 -27.33 1.37
C ILE A 400 39.15 -26.25 1.35
N SER A 401 39.59 -25.80 2.53
CA SER A 401 40.56 -24.73 2.76
C SER A 401 41.86 -24.95 1.98
N SER A 402 42.27 -26.22 1.79
CA SER A 402 43.48 -26.57 1.04
C SER A 402 43.44 -26.21 -0.46
N ARG A 403 42.26 -25.83 -0.98
CA ARG A 403 42.06 -25.36 -2.36
C ARG A 403 41.86 -23.84 -2.47
N LEU A 404 41.77 -23.15 -1.35
CA LEU A 404 41.61 -21.69 -1.32
C LEU A 404 42.94 -20.97 -1.51
N ASN A 405 42.87 -19.71 -1.90
CA ASN A 405 44.01 -18.83 -2.11
C ASN A 405 44.07 -17.78 -0.99
N PHE A 406 44.73 -18.13 0.13
CA PHE A 406 44.81 -17.23 1.29
C PHE A 406 45.52 -15.88 1.05
N PRO A 407 46.55 -15.78 0.18
CA PRO A 407 47.08 -14.49 -0.24
C PRO A 407 46.05 -13.60 -0.95
N TYR A 408 45.26 -14.16 -1.86
CA TYR A 408 44.15 -13.45 -2.49
C TYR A 408 43.09 -13.05 -1.45
N PHE A 409 42.69 -13.99 -0.59
CA PHE A 409 41.70 -13.77 0.45
C PHE A 409 42.11 -12.63 1.40
N GLU A 410 43.39 -12.55 1.78
CA GLU A 410 43.94 -11.44 2.56
C GLU A 410 43.73 -10.09 1.85
N GLN A 411 43.98 -10.01 0.53
CA GLN A 411 43.72 -8.78 -0.23
C GLN A 411 42.23 -8.41 -0.22
N VAL A 412 41.33 -9.38 -0.38
CA VAL A 412 39.88 -9.14 -0.32
C VAL A 412 39.48 -8.56 1.05
N VAL A 413 39.98 -9.14 2.14
CA VAL A 413 39.69 -8.65 3.50
C VAL A 413 40.33 -7.28 3.78
N ARG A 414 41.50 -6.98 3.19
CA ARG A 414 42.13 -5.64 3.26
C ARG A 414 41.24 -4.56 2.64
N MET A 415 40.73 -4.81 1.42
CA MET A 415 39.76 -3.93 0.76
C MET A 415 38.52 -3.70 1.64
N ILE A 416 37.93 -4.77 2.15
CA ILE A 416 36.71 -4.72 2.98
C ILE A 416 36.95 -3.92 4.26
N THR A 417 38.09 -4.14 4.93
CA THR A 417 38.46 -3.44 6.17
C THR A 417 38.60 -1.94 5.95
N ALA A 418 39.25 -1.52 4.85
CA ALA A 418 39.37 -0.10 4.50
C ALA A 418 38.01 0.53 4.14
N ALA A 419 37.16 -0.20 3.41
CA ALA A 419 35.81 0.27 3.07
C ALA A 419 34.95 0.48 4.32
N VAL A 420 34.87 -0.51 5.22
CA VAL A 420 34.13 -0.38 6.50
C VAL A 420 34.69 0.77 7.34
N GLY A 421 36.01 0.94 7.37
CA GLY A 421 36.64 2.06 8.07
C GLY A 421 36.23 3.42 7.49
N HIS A 422 36.11 3.54 6.17
CA HIS A 422 35.66 4.77 5.53
C HIS A 422 34.15 5.04 5.74
N ILE A 423 33.33 3.98 5.67
CA ILE A 423 31.89 4.06 5.96
C ILE A 423 31.64 4.46 7.42
N ASP A 424 32.42 3.95 8.37
CA ASP A 424 32.33 4.32 9.78
C ASP A 424 32.49 5.84 9.98
N ILE A 425 33.56 6.42 9.42
CA ILE A 425 33.96 7.80 9.70
C ILE A 425 33.21 8.87 8.88
N SER A 426 32.51 8.46 7.81
CA SER A 426 31.72 9.34 6.94
C SER A 426 30.64 10.07 7.73
N THR A 427 30.27 11.27 7.27
CA THR A 427 29.09 11.95 7.84
C THR A 427 27.81 11.39 7.23
N GLY A 428 26.69 11.51 7.95
CA GLY A 428 25.38 11.24 7.36
C GLY A 428 25.04 12.22 6.24
N VAL A 429 24.23 11.76 5.28
CA VAL A 429 23.69 12.64 4.24
C VAL A 429 22.82 13.74 4.83
N THR A 430 22.83 14.92 4.20
CA THR A 430 22.03 16.06 4.63
C THR A 430 20.90 16.30 3.62
N PRO A 431 19.68 15.80 3.88
CA PRO A 431 18.55 16.09 3.02
C PRO A 431 18.20 17.58 3.11
N ILE A 432 17.82 18.17 1.98
CA ILE A 432 17.15 19.46 1.97
C ILE A 432 15.68 19.18 2.24
N ASP A 433 15.19 19.66 3.39
CA ASP A 433 13.82 19.40 3.83
C ASP A 433 12.82 20.35 3.18
N VAL A 434 13.23 21.59 2.93
CA VAL A 434 12.36 22.63 2.33
C VAL A 434 13.15 23.44 1.32
N ILE A 435 12.54 23.65 0.15
CA ILE A 435 12.98 24.60 -0.86
C ILE A 435 11.88 25.66 -0.98
N ARG A 436 12.23 26.93 -0.76
CA ARG A 436 11.29 28.03 -0.89
C ARG A 436 11.77 28.99 -1.97
N ASP A 437 10.86 29.34 -2.86
CA ASP A 437 11.07 30.47 -3.76
C ASP A 437 10.99 31.77 -2.98
N ALA A 438 11.88 32.70 -3.29
CA ALA A 438 11.80 34.05 -2.75
C ALA A 438 10.76 34.92 -3.48
N GLY A 439 10.27 34.48 -4.65
CA GLY A 439 9.32 35.23 -5.49
C GLY A 439 9.96 36.38 -6.28
N ASP A 440 11.29 36.47 -6.28
CA ASP A 440 12.04 37.50 -7.01
C ASP A 440 12.56 37.02 -8.38
N GLY A 441 12.26 35.77 -8.74
CA GLY A 441 12.71 35.12 -9.96
C GLY A 441 14.20 34.81 -10.02
N HIS A 442 14.96 34.97 -8.92
CA HIS A 442 16.40 34.77 -8.92
C HIS A 442 16.98 34.20 -7.61
N THR A 443 16.15 33.83 -6.62
CA THR A 443 16.61 33.32 -5.33
C THR A 443 15.79 32.13 -4.85
N LEU A 444 16.50 31.08 -4.45
CA LEU A 444 15.94 29.92 -3.76
C LEU A 444 16.53 29.83 -2.35
N ARG A 445 15.68 29.60 -1.36
CA ARG A 445 16.09 29.32 0.01
C ARG A 445 16.03 27.81 0.26
N LEU A 446 17.19 27.23 0.55
CA LEU A 446 17.36 25.81 0.84
C LEU A 446 17.44 25.64 2.36
N GLU A 447 16.66 24.75 2.97
CA GLU A 447 16.62 24.54 4.42
C GLU A 447 16.76 23.05 4.77
N TRP A 448 17.56 22.74 5.79
CA TRP A 448 17.72 21.40 6.36
C TRP A 448 17.59 21.46 7.89
N ASN A 449 16.61 20.78 8.46
CA ASN A 449 16.18 20.92 9.85
C ASN A 449 17.12 20.24 10.86
N ARG A 450 18.03 19.36 10.41
CA ARG A 450 18.93 18.58 11.28
C ARG A 450 20.38 19.06 11.19
N CYS A 451 20.68 20.21 11.79
CA CYS A 451 22.05 20.67 11.92
C CYS A 451 22.82 19.97 13.04
N ASN A 452 24.02 19.50 12.71
CA ASN A 452 25.03 19.13 13.67
C ASN A 452 25.97 20.32 13.89
N PRO A 453 26.04 20.92 15.09
CA PRO A 453 26.88 22.09 15.36
C PRO A 453 28.38 21.79 15.28
N SER A 454 28.77 20.51 15.23
CA SER A 454 30.16 20.08 15.05
C SER A 454 30.56 19.94 13.58
N TYR A 455 29.61 20.08 12.64
CA TYR A 455 29.84 19.96 11.20
C TYR A 455 29.81 21.33 10.55
N THR A 456 30.52 21.47 9.43
CA THR A 456 30.36 22.58 8.49
C THR A 456 29.57 22.09 7.28
N TYR A 457 28.84 22.99 6.65
CA TYR A 457 27.99 22.66 5.51
C TYR A 457 28.47 23.35 4.24
N LYS A 458 28.28 22.68 3.10
CA LYS A 458 28.51 23.22 1.77
C LYS A 458 27.28 22.98 0.91
N VAL A 459 26.89 23.97 0.11
CA VAL A 459 25.88 23.84 -0.93
C VAL A 459 26.57 23.66 -2.27
N LEU A 460 26.20 22.60 -2.97
CA LEU A 460 26.67 22.28 -4.32
C LEU A 460 25.52 22.51 -5.27
N TYR A 461 25.75 23.17 -6.40
CA TYR A 461 24.68 23.39 -7.38
C TYR A 461 25.18 23.47 -8.83
N GLY A 462 24.26 23.24 -9.77
CA GLY A 462 24.49 23.27 -11.21
C GLY A 462 23.17 23.29 -12.00
N VAL A 463 23.26 23.25 -13.33
CA VAL A 463 22.10 23.26 -14.24
C VAL A 463 21.81 21.91 -14.89
N GLU A 464 22.66 20.92 -14.64
CA GLU A 464 22.53 19.54 -15.12
C GLU A 464 22.55 18.60 -13.91
N SER A 465 21.60 17.66 -13.85
CA SER A 465 21.50 16.67 -12.77
C SER A 465 22.79 15.86 -12.64
N GLY A 466 23.26 15.67 -11.40
CA GLY A 466 24.51 15.01 -11.04
C GLY A 466 25.77 15.83 -11.33
N ILE A 467 25.65 17.03 -11.90
CA ILE A 467 26.79 17.87 -12.30
C ILE A 467 26.72 19.22 -11.57
N TYR A 468 27.48 19.30 -10.47
CA TYR A 468 27.61 20.52 -9.67
C TYR A 468 28.81 21.35 -10.15
N THR A 469 28.54 22.49 -10.80
CA THR A 469 29.60 23.39 -11.31
C THR A 469 30.16 24.32 -10.24
N ASP A 470 29.40 24.53 -9.15
CA ASP A 470 29.70 25.50 -8.12
C ASP A 470 29.56 24.88 -6.72
N THR A 471 30.35 25.40 -5.77
CA THR A 471 30.34 24.97 -4.37
C THR A 471 30.47 26.18 -3.46
N LEU A 472 29.57 26.28 -2.48
CA LEU A 472 29.43 27.43 -1.59
C LEU A 472 29.56 26.98 -0.14
N ASP A 473 30.36 27.69 0.65
CA ASP A 473 30.45 27.47 2.09
C ASP A 473 29.24 28.07 2.79
N VAL A 474 28.63 27.28 3.68
CA VAL A 474 27.56 27.74 4.57
C VAL A 474 28.18 28.30 5.84
N THR A 475 27.64 29.40 6.35
CA THR A 475 28.07 29.97 7.63
C THR A 475 27.92 28.94 8.75
N PRO A 476 28.93 28.72 9.61
CA PRO A 476 28.83 27.76 10.70
C PRO A 476 27.64 28.02 11.64
N GLY A 477 26.83 26.99 11.85
CA GLY A 477 25.60 27.05 12.67
C GLY A 477 24.32 27.35 11.89
N ASP A 478 24.43 27.79 10.63
CA ASP A 478 23.26 27.96 9.76
C ASP A 478 22.80 26.62 9.19
N CYS A 479 21.48 26.48 9.11
CA CYS A 479 20.75 25.30 8.63
C CYS A 479 20.00 25.58 7.34
N PHE A 480 20.41 26.64 6.65
CA PHE A 480 19.80 27.10 5.44
C PHE A 480 20.83 27.83 4.59
N TYR A 481 20.52 28.02 3.32
CA TYR A 481 21.29 28.85 2.42
C TYR A 481 20.37 29.57 1.43
N GLU A 482 20.60 30.86 1.21
CA GLU A 482 19.91 31.65 0.20
C GLU A 482 20.76 31.66 -1.07
N LEU A 483 20.38 30.83 -2.04
CA LEU A 483 21.04 30.71 -3.32
C LEU A 483 20.52 31.80 -4.27
N THR A 484 21.29 32.88 -4.41
CA THR A 484 20.93 34.06 -5.22
C THR A 484 21.58 34.07 -6.60
N GLY A 485 21.08 34.90 -7.51
CA GLY A 485 21.67 35.10 -8.84
C GLY A 485 21.27 34.02 -9.86
N LEU A 486 20.15 33.36 -9.60
CA LEU A 486 19.55 32.35 -10.47
C LEU A 486 18.84 33.02 -11.65
N ASN A 487 18.71 32.29 -12.75
CA ASN A 487 17.88 32.72 -13.87
C ASN A 487 16.43 32.28 -13.67
N THR A 488 15.48 33.19 -13.88
CA THR A 488 14.04 32.92 -13.74
C THR A 488 13.60 31.75 -14.62
N GLY A 489 12.91 30.78 -14.03
CA GLY A 489 12.42 29.56 -14.69
C GLY A 489 13.49 28.58 -15.19
N GLN A 490 14.78 28.78 -14.85
CA GLN A 490 15.81 27.78 -15.07
C GLN A 490 15.81 26.78 -13.91
N THR A 491 15.74 25.49 -14.23
CA THR A 491 15.92 24.43 -13.24
C THR A 491 17.39 24.38 -12.79
N TYR A 492 17.61 24.46 -11.48
CA TYR A 492 18.89 24.22 -10.84
C TYR A 492 18.82 22.94 -10.02
N TYR A 493 19.90 22.17 -10.04
CA TYR A 493 20.10 20.98 -9.23
C TYR A 493 21.08 21.30 -8.12
N PHE A 494 20.80 20.86 -6.89
CA PHE A 494 21.61 21.17 -5.74
C PHE A 494 21.56 20.10 -4.66
N ALA A 495 22.63 20.03 -3.87
CA ALA A 495 22.77 19.14 -2.72
C ALA A 495 23.51 19.83 -1.58
N VAL A 496 23.32 19.32 -0.36
CA VAL A 496 24.01 19.78 0.84
C VAL A 496 24.97 18.72 1.34
N MET A 497 26.22 19.13 1.55
CA MET A 497 27.29 18.29 2.10
C MET A 497 27.62 18.72 3.52
N ALA A 498 27.51 17.80 4.47
CA ALA A 498 28.02 18.00 5.83
C ALA A 498 29.45 17.47 5.95
N VAL A 499 30.38 18.29 6.43
CA VAL A 499 31.78 17.93 6.64
C VAL A 499 32.09 17.99 8.13
N ASN A 500 32.66 16.93 8.68
CA ASN A 500 33.03 16.90 10.09
C ASN A 500 34.36 17.63 10.37
N SER A 501 34.74 17.72 11.66
CA SER A 501 35.97 18.39 12.09
C SER A 501 37.27 17.76 11.56
N GLU A 502 37.22 16.52 11.04
CA GLU A 502 38.35 15.82 10.43
C GLU A 502 38.44 16.07 8.91
N GLY A 503 37.49 16.84 8.34
CA GLY A 503 37.42 17.10 6.91
C GLY A 503 36.75 15.99 6.10
N ILE A 504 36.08 15.04 6.75
CA ILE A 504 35.41 13.91 6.09
C ILE A 504 33.94 14.28 5.84
N GLY A 505 33.49 14.07 4.60
CA GLY A 505 32.11 14.30 4.15
C GLY A 505 31.26 13.02 4.10
N PRO A 506 30.06 13.10 3.50
CA PRO A 506 29.20 11.95 3.29
C PRO A 506 29.68 11.15 2.07
N LEU A 507 29.36 9.86 2.02
CA LEU A 507 29.73 8.98 0.90
C LEU A 507 28.98 9.34 -0.40
N TYR A 508 27.78 9.90 -0.25
CA TYR A 508 26.92 10.29 -1.35
C TYR A 508 26.11 11.53 -0.97
N LEU A 509 25.52 12.17 -1.98
CA LEU A 509 24.70 13.36 -1.87
C LEU A 509 23.27 13.05 -2.30
N LEU A 510 22.31 13.67 -1.62
CA LEU A 510 20.90 13.68 -2.02
C LEU A 510 20.65 14.91 -2.88
N GLU A 511 20.40 14.69 -4.15
CA GLU A 511 20.12 15.77 -5.10
C GLU A 511 18.66 16.23 -4.97
N ASN A 512 18.47 17.53 -5.01
CA ASN A 512 17.17 18.17 -5.20
C ASN A 512 17.25 19.14 -6.38
N SER A 513 16.10 19.64 -6.82
CA SER A 513 16.03 20.68 -7.85
C SER A 513 15.00 21.75 -7.51
N GLY A 514 15.20 22.94 -8.06
CA GLY A 514 14.25 24.04 -7.92
C GLY A 514 14.38 25.06 -9.05
N GLU A 515 13.34 25.88 -9.17
CA GLU A 515 13.23 26.98 -10.12
C GLU A 515 12.78 28.21 -9.34
N SER A 516 13.25 29.39 -9.72
CA SER A 516 12.76 30.64 -9.13
C SER A 516 11.88 31.39 -10.12
N TYR A 517 10.73 31.88 -9.65
CA TYR A 517 9.75 32.65 -10.42
C TYR A 517 9.43 33.98 -9.74
N VAL A 518 8.84 34.89 -10.52
CA VAL A 518 8.23 36.13 -10.00
C VAL A 518 6.76 35.91 -9.69
N GLU A 519 6.07 35.13 -10.52
CA GLU A 519 4.67 34.76 -10.28
C GLU A 519 4.62 33.56 -9.33
N PRO A 520 3.67 33.52 -8.37
CA PRO A 520 3.55 32.39 -7.48
C PRO A 520 3.11 31.13 -8.21
N ARG A 521 3.45 29.96 -7.68
CA ARG A 521 3.00 28.67 -8.21
C ARG A 521 1.50 28.47 -8.02
N ALA A 522 0.88 27.89 -9.04
CA ALA A 522 -0.51 27.48 -9.00
C ALA A 522 -0.80 26.55 -7.80
N PRO A 523 -1.88 26.78 -7.04
CA PRO A 523 -2.32 25.87 -5.99
C PRO A 523 -2.52 24.44 -6.52
N ARG A 524 -2.06 23.44 -5.77
CA ARG A 524 -2.09 22.02 -6.15
C ARG A 524 -2.97 21.20 -5.21
N ASN A 525 -3.35 20.00 -5.65
CA ASN A 525 -4.14 19.02 -4.89
C ASN A 525 -5.43 19.63 -4.34
N ILE A 526 -6.10 20.43 -5.15
CA ILE A 526 -7.40 20.97 -4.79
C ILE A 526 -8.43 19.83 -4.77
N ALA A 527 -9.18 19.74 -3.68
CA ALA A 527 -10.27 18.80 -3.48
C ALA A 527 -11.54 19.55 -3.07
N ILE A 528 -12.69 18.94 -3.35
CA ILE A 528 -13.99 19.46 -2.95
C ILE A 528 -14.80 18.36 -2.27
N GLU A 529 -15.31 18.68 -1.09
CA GLU A 529 -16.08 17.77 -0.26
C GLU A 529 -17.46 18.39 0.02
N PRO A 530 -18.56 17.72 -0.38
CA PRO A 530 -19.90 18.12 0.00
C PRO A 530 -20.16 17.99 1.48
N ASP A 531 -20.89 18.95 2.00
CA ASP A 531 -21.42 18.91 3.34
C ASP A 531 -22.82 19.55 3.38
N TYR A 532 -23.52 19.47 4.52
CA TYR A 532 -24.90 19.98 4.59
C TYR A 532 -24.98 21.47 4.25
N GLN A 533 -25.63 21.78 3.13
CA GLN A 533 -25.78 23.12 2.54
C GLN A 533 -24.44 23.86 2.34
N LYS A 534 -23.36 23.11 2.09
CA LYS A 534 -22.00 23.63 2.02
C LYS A 534 -21.15 22.83 1.04
N LEU A 535 -20.19 23.51 0.39
CA LEU A 535 -19.09 22.86 -0.32
C LEU A 535 -17.77 23.29 0.34
N SER A 536 -17.01 22.32 0.83
CA SER A 536 -15.71 22.53 1.46
C SER A 536 -14.59 22.27 0.47
N LEU A 537 -13.75 23.27 0.25
CA LEU A 537 -12.55 23.20 -0.59
C LEU A 537 -11.32 23.05 0.30
N ALA A 538 -10.35 22.28 -0.15
CA ALA A 538 -9.01 22.22 0.46
C ALA A 538 -7.93 22.05 -0.62
N TRP A 539 -6.73 22.58 -0.39
CA TRP A 539 -5.57 22.44 -1.29
C TRP A 539 -4.25 22.41 -0.51
N SER A 540 -3.16 22.10 -1.19
CA SER A 540 -1.81 22.13 -0.60
C SER A 540 -1.29 23.56 -0.44
N ALA A 541 -0.64 23.85 0.69
CA ALA A 541 -0.04 25.15 0.94
C ALA A 541 1.05 25.47 -0.09
N ASN A 542 0.99 26.65 -0.69
CA ASN A 542 2.13 27.22 -1.40
C ASN A 542 3.20 27.64 -0.37
N THR A 543 4.44 27.22 -0.58
CA THR A 543 5.57 27.36 0.35
C THR A 543 6.47 28.57 0.05
N GLU A 544 6.14 29.35 -0.96
CA GLU A 544 6.85 30.56 -1.38
C GLU A 544 6.86 31.61 -0.25
N LEU A 545 7.96 32.35 -0.16
CA LEU A 545 8.22 33.25 0.98
C LEU A 545 7.39 34.53 0.93
N ASP A 546 6.95 34.91 -0.26
CA ASP A 546 6.25 36.16 -0.57
C ASP A 546 4.78 35.97 -0.90
N LEU A 547 4.24 34.75 -0.76
CA LEU A 547 2.81 34.48 -0.87
C LEU A 547 2.01 35.36 0.10
N ASP A 548 1.04 36.11 -0.40
CA ASP A 548 0.15 36.97 0.40
C ASP A 548 -1.16 36.27 0.74
N HIS A 549 -1.89 35.78 -0.27
CA HIS A 549 -3.20 35.15 -0.10
C HIS A 549 -3.62 34.28 -1.31
N TYR A 550 -4.81 33.68 -1.22
CA TYR A 550 -5.50 32.96 -2.28
C TYR A 550 -6.80 33.66 -2.67
N LYS A 551 -7.11 33.55 -3.96
CA LYS A 551 -8.36 33.98 -4.60
C LYS A 551 -9.16 32.76 -5.04
N ILE A 552 -10.46 32.75 -4.75
CA ILE A 552 -11.37 31.66 -5.10
C ILE A 552 -12.37 32.14 -6.14
N LEU A 553 -12.44 31.39 -7.24
CA LEU A 553 -13.42 31.62 -8.29
C LEU A 553 -14.42 30.47 -8.31
N ARG A 554 -15.68 30.82 -8.51
CA ARG A 554 -16.80 29.89 -8.63
C ARG A 554 -17.63 30.19 -9.87
N ARG A 555 -18.21 29.14 -10.45
CA ARG A 555 -19.29 29.23 -11.44
C ARG A 555 -20.31 28.10 -11.27
N TYR A 556 -21.47 28.28 -11.90
CA TYR A 556 -22.34 27.15 -12.25
C TYR A 556 -21.67 26.36 -13.38
N GLN A 557 -21.93 25.05 -13.46
CA GLN A 557 -21.39 24.23 -14.55
C GLN A 557 -21.74 24.84 -15.93
N GLY A 558 -20.71 25.14 -16.73
CA GLY A 558 -20.86 25.79 -18.05
C GLY A 558 -21.16 27.31 -18.03
N GLY A 559 -21.19 27.93 -16.84
CA GLY A 559 -21.36 29.37 -16.65
C GLY A 559 -20.06 30.18 -16.73
N ASN A 560 -20.15 31.48 -16.38
CA ASN A 560 -19.00 32.38 -16.27
C ASN A 560 -18.41 32.34 -14.85
N TRP A 561 -17.08 32.47 -14.76
CA TRP A 561 -16.37 32.57 -13.50
C TRP A 561 -16.67 33.89 -12.77
N SER A 562 -16.78 33.79 -11.44
CA SER A 562 -16.94 34.92 -10.53
C SER A 562 -16.07 34.73 -9.30
N VAL A 563 -15.37 35.79 -8.88
CA VAL A 563 -14.57 35.80 -7.66
C VAL A 563 -15.51 35.82 -6.46
N ILE A 564 -15.34 34.87 -5.54
CA ILE A 564 -16.15 34.77 -4.32
C ILE A 564 -15.34 35.08 -3.05
N ASP A 565 -14.02 34.93 -3.11
CA ASP A 565 -13.07 35.36 -2.07
C ASP A 565 -11.75 35.81 -2.73
N ASP A 566 -11.10 36.82 -2.15
CA ASP A 566 -9.87 37.47 -2.64
C ASP A 566 -9.12 38.09 -1.46
N GLY A 567 -8.54 37.21 -0.64
CA GLY A 567 -7.88 37.58 0.62
C GLY A 567 -7.70 36.42 1.60
N LEU A 568 -7.87 35.19 1.16
CA LEU A 568 -7.83 34.02 2.01
C LEU A 568 -6.39 33.58 2.28
N THR A 569 -6.01 33.44 3.55
CA THR A 569 -4.67 32.94 3.92
C THR A 569 -4.66 31.48 4.34
N SER A 570 -5.84 30.87 4.55
CA SER A 570 -5.98 29.43 4.79
C SER A 570 -5.95 28.64 3.49
N THR A 571 -5.62 27.36 3.59
CA THR A 571 -5.63 26.40 2.48
C THR A 571 -6.94 25.59 2.41
N ALA A 572 -7.99 26.15 3.00
CA ALA A 572 -9.31 25.57 3.03
C ALA A 572 -10.36 26.68 3.04
N TYR A 573 -11.50 26.43 2.40
CA TYR A 573 -12.60 27.37 2.28
C TYR A 573 -13.95 26.66 2.28
N ASP A 574 -14.88 27.19 3.07
CA ASP A 574 -16.24 26.68 3.21
C ASP A 574 -17.23 27.60 2.49
N ASP A 575 -17.73 27.17 1.33
CA ASP A 575 -18.79 27.91 0.63
C ASP A 575 -20.16 27.54 1.17
N MET A 576 -20.68 28.35 2.09
CA MET A 576 -22.03 28.24 2.65
C MET A 576 -23.08 29.03 1.85
N THR A 577 -22.70 29.65 0.72
CA THR A 577 -23.62 30.45 -0.11
C THR A 577 -24.21 29.64 -1.28
N VAL A 578 -23.87 28.36 -1.33
CA VAL A 578 -24.33 27.39 -2.33
C VAL A 578 -25.81 27.06 -2.16
N GLN A 579 -26.47 26.75 -3.26
CA GLN A 579 -27.85 26.30 -3.27
C GLN A 579 -27.90 24.78 -3.43
N GLY A 580 -28.84 24.14 -2.71
CA GLY A 580 -29.10 22.71 -2.84
C GLY A 580 -29.33 22.28 -4.29
N HIS A 581 -28.90 21.07 -4.63
CA HIS A 581 -29.09 20.45 -5.97
C HIS A 581 -28.41 21.17 -7.15
N VAL A 582 -27.64 22.23 -6.90
CA VAL A 582 -26.91 22.94 -7.95
C VAL A 582 -25.45 22.50 -7.97
N LYS A 583 -24.97 22.10 -9.16
CA LYS A 583 -23.55 21.78 -9.38
C LYS A 583 -22.72 23.05 -9.58
N TYR A 584 -21.74 23.23 -8.70
CA TYR A 584 -20.76 24.31 -8.76
C TYR A 584 -19.40 23.80 -9.19
N GLU A 585 -18.62 24.65 -9.85
CA GLU A 585 -17.22 24.42 -10.19
C GLU A 585 -16.36 25.54 -9.59
N TYR A 586 -15.18 25.17 -9.11
CA TYR A 586 -14.23 26.05 -8.40
C TYR A 586 -12.83 25.92 -8.97
N LEU A 587 -12.07 27.01 -8.87
CA LEU A 587 -10.62 27.04 -8.99
C LEU A 587 -10.04 28.04 -8.01
N VAL A 588 -8.77 27.87 -7.67
CA VAL A 588 -8.04 28.72 -6.73
C VAL A 588 -6.80 29.28 -7.43
N ILE A 589 -6.50 30.55 -7.16
CA ILE A 589 -5.32 31.28 -7.66
C ILE A 589 -4.52 31.76 -6.45
N ALA A 590 -3.20 31.59 -6.46
CA ALA A 590 -2.31 32.17 -5.46
C ALA A 590 -1.91 33.59 -5.88
N VAL A 591 -1.78 34.48 -4.89
CA VAL A 591 -1.41 35.88 -5.07
C VAL A 591 -0.27 36.23 -4.12
N ASP A 592 0.79 36.84 -4.63
CA ASP A 592 1.95 37.27 -3.83
C ASP A 592 1.79 38.70 -3.28
N HIS A 593 2.76 39.14 -2.47
CA HIS A 593 2.78 40.48 -1.87
C HIS A 593 2.97 41.62 -2.89
N ASP A 594 3.46 41.32 -4.10
CA ASP A 594 3.61 42.26 -5.21
C ASP A 594 2.37 42.28 -6.14
N MET A 595 1.34 41.49 -5.80
CA MET A 595 0.08 41.31 -6.52
C MET A 595 0.22 40.58 -7.86
N ASN A 596 1.25 39.76 -8.06
CA ASN A 596 1.26 38.82 -9.18
C ASN A 596 0.35 37.62 -8.88
N GLU A 597 -0.30 37.10 -9.92
CA GLU A 597 -1.23 35.98 -9.81
C GLU A 597 -0.62 34.74 -10.45
N SER A 598 -0.81 33.59 -9.81
CA SER A 598 -0.44 32.30 -10.39
C SER A 598 -1.35 31.91 -11.55
N ASP A 599 -0.96 30.89 -12.31
CA ASP A 599 -1.91 30.05 -13.03
C ASP A 599 -2.97 29.48 -12.07
N SER A 600 -4.16 29.13 -12.57
CA SER A 600 -5.20 28.53 -11.74
C SER A 600 -4.85 27.10 -11.33
N SER A 601 -5.39 26.66 -10.19
CA SER A 601 -5.51 25.25 -9.86
C SER A 601 -6.29 24.46 -10.93
N LEU A 602 -6.29 23.13 -10.81
CA LEU A 602 -7.30 22.30 -11.50
C LEU A 602 -8.72 22.73 -11.10
N ILE A 603 -9.68 22.47 -11.99
CA ILE A 603 -11.10 22.74 -11.72
C ILE A 603 -11.69 21.54 -10.98
N VAL A 604 -12.33 21.79 -9.85
CA VAL A 604 -13.11 20.79 -9.09
C VAL A 604 -14.57 21.19 -9.06
N GLY A 605 -15.48 20.23 -8.96
CA GLY A 605 -16.90 20.52 -8.90
C GLY A 605 -17.68 19.60 -7.98
N GLY A 606 -18.75 20.13 -7.39
CA GLY A 606 -19.54 19.45 -6.38
C GLY A 606 -20.98 19.96 -6.30
N VAL A 607 -21.85 19.13 -5.73
CA VAL A 607 -23.22 19.46 -5.36
C VAL A 607 -23.33 19.42 -3.83
N PRO A 608 -23.82 20.46 -3.14
CA PRO A 608 -23.95 20.44 -1.69
C PRO A 608 -24.99 19.41 -1.22
N ALA A 609 -24.82 18.89 -0.01
CA ALA A 609 -25.77 17.95 0.57
C ALA A 609 -27.03 18.66 1.08
N THR A 610 -28.19 18.03 0.88
CA THR A 610 -29.52 18.59 1.24
C THR A 610 -30.34 17.63 2.10
N PHE A 611 -30.13 16.33 1.97
CA PHE A 611 -30.88 15.27 2.66
C PHE A 611 -32.42 15.42 2.56
N ASP A 612 -32.91 15.83 1.39
CA ASP A 612 -34.32 16.16 1.13
C ASP A 612 -34.97 15.31 0.04
N TYR A 613 -34.20 14.49 -0.70
CA TYR A 613 -34.75 13.42 -1.53
C TYR A 613 -35.17 12.21 -0.68
N PRO A 614 -36.23 11.49 -1.08
CA PRO A 614 -36.92 10.55 -0.22
C PRO A 614 -36.03 9.36 0.12
N LEU A 615 -35.57 8.63 -0.88
CA LEU A 615 -34.97 7.32 -0.71
C LEU A 615 -33.98 7.04 -1.83
N LEU A 616 -32.78 6.67 -1.44
CA LEU A 616 -31.82 6.01 -2.30
C LEU A 616 -31.83 4.52 -1.96
N PHE A 617 -32.10 3.69 -2.95
CA PHE A 617 -31.91 2.25 -2.91
C PHE A 617 -30.53 1.94 -3.49
N VAL A 618 -29.62 1.49 -2.62
CA VAL A 618 -28.31 0.98 -3.00
C VAL A 618 -28.41 -0.54 -3.12
N ASP A 619 -28.18 -0.99 -4.35
CA ASP A 619 -28.25 -2.40 -4.73
C ASP A 619 -26.83 -2.95 -4.82
N GLU A 620 -26.45 -3.80 -3.87
CA GLU A 620 -25.10 -4.39 -3.82
C GLU A 620 -25.10 -5.77 -4.51
N THR A 621 -24.63 -5.79 -5.76
CA THR A 621 -24.83 -6.92 -6.70
C THR A 621 -23.66 -7.16 -7.66
N ALA A 622 -22.94 -8.27 -7.52
CA ALA A 622 -21.96 -8.73 -8.52
C ALA A 622 -22.59 -9.63 -9.59
N SER A 623 -22.40 -9.26 -10.85
CA SER A 623 -22.98 -9.95 -11.99
C SER A 623 -22.75 -11.48 -12.05
N ASN A 624 -23.87 -12.23 -12.02
CA ASN A 624 -24.17 -13.58 -12.54
C ASN A 624 -23.28 -14.77 -12.14
N GLY A 625 -23.04 -14.96 -10.84
CA GLY A 625 -22.72 -16.27 -10.27
C GLY A 625 -23.94 -17.20 -10.25
N PRO A 626 -23.79 -18.54 -10.26
CA PRO A 626 -24.93 -19.48 -10.26
C PRO A 626 -25.80 -19.42 -8.98
N LEU A 627 -25.35 -18.71 -7.95
CA LEU A 627 -26.04 -18.56 -6.65
C LEU A 627 -26.60 -17.15 -6.41
N ASN A 628 -26.21 -16.17 -7.25
CA ASN A 628 -26.64 -14.78 -7.12
C ASN A 628 -27.78 -14.52 -8.12
N PRO A 629 -28.74 -13.66 -7.78
CA PRO A 629 -29.81 -13.30 -8.69
C PRO A 629 -29.34 -12.37 -9.81
N SER A 630 -30.03 -12.43 -10.95
CA SER A 630 -29.73 -11.52 -12.06
C SER A 630 -30.28 -10.13 -11.78
N GLU A 631 -29.56 -9.09 -12.22
CA GLU A 631 -30.00 -7.68 -12.15
C GLU A 631 -31.44 -7.47 -12.64
N GLU A 632 -31.82 -8.16 -13.72
CA GLU A 632 -33.17 -8.06 -14.28
C GLU A 632 -34.23 -8.66 -13.34
N ASP A 633 -33.94 -9.79 -12.71
CA ASP A 633 -34.84 -10.41 -11.73
C ASP A 633 -34.94 -9.60 -10.43
N GLN A 634 -33.83 -8.97 -10.02
CA GLN A 634 -33.76 -8.08 -8.87
C GLN A 634 -34.56 -6.81 -9.09
N ALA A 635 -34.36 -6.12 -10.21
CA ALA A 635 -35.14 -4.94 -10.56
C ALA A 635 -36.65 -5.23 -10.56
N ILE A 636 -37.08 -6.32 -11.20
CA ILE A 636 -38.50 -6.72 -11.21
C ILE A 636 -39.03 -7.00 -9.79
N TYR A 637 -38.22 -7.66 -8.96
CA TYR A 637 -38.62 -7.99 -7.59
C TYR A 637 -38.69 -6.75 -6.71
N TYR A 638 -37.68 -5.88 -6.74
CA TYR A 638 -37.66 -4.66 -5.95
C TYR A 638 -38.76 -3.68 -6.40
N ASP A 639 -38.97 -3.50 -7.71
CA ASP A 639 -40.11 -2.71 -8.23
C ASP A 639 -41.45 -3.21 -7.67
N SER A 640 -41.61 -4.53 -7.48
CA SER A 640 -42.86 -5.09 -6.95
C SER A 640 -43.00 -4.95 -5.42
N VAL A 641 -41.90 -5.08 -4.67
CA VAL A 641 -41.96 -5.03 -3.19
C VAL A 641 -41.88 -3.62 -2.60
N PHE A 642 -41.30 -2.66 -3.33
CA PHE A 642 -41.32 -1.24 -2.93
C PHE A 642 -42.69 -0.59 -3.19
N GLY A 643 -43.49 -1.15 -4.10
CA GLY A 643 -44.89 -0.76 -4.29
C GLY A 643 -45.04 0.69 -4.78
N GLU A 644 -45.57 1.57 -3.93
CA GLU A 644 -45.79 3.00 -4.23
C GLU A 644 -44.67 3.91 -3.67
N LEU A 645 -43.56 3.34 -3.20
CA LEU A 645 -42.42 4.12 -2.71
C LEU A 645 -41.59 4.66 -3.87
N ASP A 646 -41.36 5.97 -3.89
CA ASP A 646 -40.42 6.60 -4.82
C ASP A 646 -38.99 6.41 -4.34
N TYR A 647 -38.13 5.81 -5.18
CA TYR A 647 -36.71 5.64 -4.90
C TYR A 647 -35.86 5.87 -6.15
N MET A 648 -34.61 6.27 -5.91
CA MET A 648 -33.56 6.20 -6.93
C MET A 648 -32.68 4.99 -6.67
N THR A 649 -32.27 4.29 -7.73
CA THR A 649 -31.38 3.15 -7.64
C THR A 649 -29.93 3.56 -7.85
N PHE A 650 -29.02 3.00 -7.05
CA PHE A 650 -27.59 3.09 -7.26
C PHE A 650 -26.97 1.70 -7.07
N SER A 651 -26.50 1.10 -8.16
CA SER A 651 -25.90 -0.24 -8.10
C SER A 651 -24.43 -0.14 -7.71
N VAL A 652 -23.99 -1.04 -6.84
CA VAL A 652 -22.59 -1.26 -6.47
C VAL A 652 -22.29 -2.74 -6.68
N GLY A 653 -21.56 -3.08 -7.74
CA GLY A 653 -21.42 -4.48 -8.16
C GLY A 653 -20.00 -4.98 -8.33
N SER A 654 -19.06 -4.06 -8.38
CA SER A 654 -17.63 -4.29 -8.40
C SER A 654 -16.96 -3.15 -7.65
N ASP A 655 -15.86 -3.39 -6.97
CA ASP A 655 -14.98 -2.29 -6.60
C ASP A 655 -14.40 -1.74 -7.94
N PRO A 656 -14.46 -0.43 -8.30
CA PRO A 656 -14.51 0.75 -7.43
C PRO A 656 -15.87 1.40 -7.21
N ASP A 657 -16.98 0.69 -7.48
CA ASP A 657 -18.32 1.21 -7.28
C ASP A 657 -18.53 1.54 -5.79
N ARG A 658 -18.61 2.84 -5.49
CA ARG A 658 -18.88 3.37 -4.15
C ARG A 658 -19.86 4.51 -4.23
N ILE A 659 -20.63 4.68 -3.16
CA ILE A 659 -21.41 5.90 -2.99
C ILE A 659 -20.51 7.02 -2.44
N ASP A 660 -20.47 8.14 -3.13
CA ASP A 660 -19.77 9.34 -2.67
C ASP A 660 -20.72 10.27 -1.89
N ARG A 661 -20.15 11.26 -1.19
CA ARG A 661 -20.94 12.24 -0.42
C ARG A 661 -21.84 13.10 -1.29
N GLN A 662 -21.49 13.30 -2.57
CA GLN A 662 -22.33 14.04 -3.52
C GLN A 662 -23.65 13.30 -3.73
N THR A 663 -23.58 11.98 -3.89
CA THR A 663 -24.72 11.10 -4.12
C THR A 663 -25.50 10.86 -2.82
N ALA A 664 -24.84 10.36 -1.77
CA ALA A 664 -25.49 10.09 -0.48
C ALA A 664 -26.14 11.35 0.12
N GLY A 665 -25.47 12.50 -0.06
CA GLY A 665 -25.87 13.78 0.49
C GLY A 665 -27.22 14.32 0.03
N GLN A 666 -27.79 13.80 -1.05
CA GLN A 666 -29.08 14.28 -1.55
C GLN A 666 -30.26 13.62 -0.82
N TYR A 667 -30.08 12.43 -0.23
CA TYR A 667 -31.18 11.59 0.23
C TYR A 667 -31.33 11.59 1.75
N LYS A 668 -32.56 11.54 2.25
CA LYS A 668 -32.86 11.42 3.67
C LYS A 668 -32.71 9.98 4.18
N ASN A 669 -33.08 9.02 3.33
CA ASN A 669 -33.12 7.61 3.62
C ASN A 669 -32.22 6.87 2.63
N ILE A 670 -31.37 5.96 3.13
CA ILE A 670 -30.61 5.01 2.31
C ILE A 670 -31.02 3.59 2.72
N PHE A 671 -31.44 2.80 1.75
CA PHE A 671 -31.56 1.34 1.90
C PHE A 671 -30.39 0.71 1.18
N TRP A 672 -29.61 -0.09 1.89
CA TRP A 672 -28.47 -0.79 1.34
C TRP A 672 -28.71 -2.27 1.48
N PHE A 673 -29.00 -2.94 0.37
CA PHE A 673 -29.28 -4.37 0.35
C PHE A 673 -28.19 -5.09 -0.42
N ASP A 674 -27.59 -6.05 0.27
CA ASP A 674 -26.61 -6.99 -0.23
C ASP A 674 -27.27 -8.35 -0.31
N ASP A 675 -27.50 -8.83 -1.53
CA ASP A 675 -28.10 -10.15 -1.75
C ASP A 675 -27.10 -11.17 -2.31
N ASP A 676 -25.82 -10.82 -2.29
CA ASP A 676 -24.72 -11.68 -2.68
C ASP A 676 -24.23 -12.54 -1.51
N VAL A 677 -24.06 -13.83 -1.75
CA VAL A 677 -23.59 -14.75 -0.71
C VAL A 677 -22.10 -14.61 -0.39
N SER A 678 -21.31 -13.94 -1.24
CA SER A 678 -19.84 -13.97 -1.16
C SER A 678 -19.11 -12.63 -1.31
N LEU A 679 -19.60 -11.68 -2.12
CA LEU A 679 -18.92 -10.40 -2.33
C LEU A 679 -19.42 -9.35 -1.33
N LYS A 680 -18.55 -8.49 -0.82
CA LYS A 680 -18.89 -7.40 0.10
C LYS A 680 -18.14 -6.12 -0.28
N VAL A 681 -18.84 -5.09 -0.74
CA VAL A 681 -18.26 -3.83 -1.28
C VAL A 681 -18.56 -2.59 -0.44
N PHE A 682 -19.36 -2.72 0.63
CA PHE A 682 -19.69 -1.61 1.54
C PHE A 682 -18.46 -0.85 2.06
N SER A 683 -17.34 -1.54 2.31
CA SER A 683 -16.10 -0.94 2.85
C SER A 683 -15.59 0.23 2.00
N SER A 684 -15.79 0.21 0.68
CA SER A 684 -15.40 1.29 -0.22
C SER A 684 -16.24 2.57 -0.03
N SER A 685 -17.35 2.49 0.72
CA SER A 685 -18.27 3.59 1.02
C SER A 685 -18.34 3.97 2.50
N GLU A 686 -17.57 3.31 3.37
CA GLU A 686 -17.70 3.46 4.82
C GLU A 686 -17.50 4.92 5.29
N ASP A 687 -16.52 5.64 4.75
CA ASP A 687 -16.28 7.06 5.06
C ASP A 687 -17.46 7.97 4.67
N THR A 688 -18.09 7.70 3.52
CA THR A 688 -19.30 8.40 3.09
C THR A 688 -20.46 8.08 4.04
N MET A 689 -20.62 6.82 4.42
CA MET A 689 -21.73 6.40 5.27
C MET A 689 -21.56 6.90 6.72
N ASN A 690 -20.35 6.89 7.28
CA ASN A 690 -20.05 7.51 8.57
C ASN A 690 -20.43 9.00 8.59
N TRP A 691 -20.07 9.73 7.52
CA TRP A 691 -20.48 11.12 7.33
C TRP A 691 -22.01 11.25 7.23
N PHE A 692 -22.66 10.46 6.38
CA PHE A 692 -24.12 10.47 6.19
C PHE A 692 -24.87 10.23 7.50
N LEU A 693 -24.44 9.24 8.28
CA LEU A 693 -25.06 8.82 9.54
C LEU A 693 -24.76 9.76 10.72
N SER A 694 -23.85 10.72 10.54
CA SER A 694 -23.61 11.81 11.51
C SER A 694 -24.69 12.90 11.47
N TYR A 695 -25.49 12.93 10.40
CA TYR A 695 -26.65 13.79 10.25
C TYR A 695 -27.94 13.10 10.67
N GLU A 696 -29.02 13.89 10.74
CA GLU A 696 -30.38 13.38 10.95
C GLU A 696 -30.89 12.61 9.73
N THR A 697 -30.27 11.49 9.39
CA THR A 697 -30.62 10.64 8.24
C THR A 697 -31.09 9.27 8.71
N ASN A 698 -31.65 8.47 7.82
CA ASN A 698 -32.08 7.10 8.15
C ASN A 698 -31.35 6.08 7.27
N PHE A 699 -31.06 4.92 7.84
CA PHE A 699 -30.31 3.88 7.15
C PHE A 699 -30.81 2.48 7.49
N CYS A 700 -31.10 1.71 6.45
CA CYS A 700 -31.47 0.31 6.54
C CYS A 700 -30.42 -0.54 5.83
N LEU A 701 -29.81 -1.47 6.55
CA LEU A 701 -28.82 -2.40 6.03
C LEU A 701 -29.36 -3.83 6.12
N ALA A 702 -29.31 -4.56 5.03
CA ALA A 702 -29.72 -5.97 4.98
C ALA A 702 -28.76 -6.76 4.10
N GLY A 703 -28.43 -7.99 4.50
CA GLY A 703 -27.77 -8.89 3.57
C GLY A 703 -27.14 -10.13 4.16
N TYR A 704 -26.54 -10.92 3.28
CA TYR A 704 -25.84 -12.15 3.65
C TYR A 704 -24.49 -11.82 4.30
N GLN A 705 -24.34 -12.02 5.61
CA GLN A 705 -23.08 -11.72 6.31
C GLN A 705 -22.60 -10.26 6.25
N SER A 706 -23.34 -9.32 5.65
CA SER A 706 -22.89 -7.92 5.46
C SER A 706 -22.48 -7.27 6.78
N LEU A 707 -23.32 -7.42 7.82
CA LEU A 707 -23.00 -6.94 9.16
C LEU A 707 -21.70 -7.52 9.74
N TYR A 708 -21.45 -8.82 9.49
CA TYR A 708 -20.26 -9.51 9.99
C TYR A 708 -18.99 -8.98 9.34
N TYR A 709 -19.03 -8.74 8.02
CA TYR A 709 -17.90 -8.21 7.26
C TYR A 709 -17.64 -6.73 7.57
N ILE A 710 -18.70 -5.91 7.62
CA ILE A 710 -18.59 -4.48 7.96
C ILE A 710 -18.04 -4.30 9.37
N GLY A 711 -18.42 -5.16 10.32
CA GLY A 711 -17.85 -5.11 11.67
C GLY A 711 -16.41 -5.61 11.79
N GLY A 712 -15.83 -6.23 10.74
CA GLY A 712 -14.50 -6.86 10.86
C GLY A 712 -14.47 -8.09 11.77
N GLY A 713 -15.62 -8.76 11.97
CA GLY A 713 -15.76 -9.95 12.81
C GLY A 713 -16.57 -9.73 14.09
N SER A 714 -16.25 -10.46 15.16
CA SER A 714 -16.95 -10.41 16.45
C SER A 714 -16.00 -10.76 17.61
N PRO A 715 -16.13 -10.20 18.83
CA PRO A 715 -17.14 -9.24 19.33
C PRO A 715 -16.91 -7.80 18.87
N GLN A 716 -17.94 -6.98 19.03
CA GLN A 716 -18.00 -5.57 18.63
C GLN A 716 -18.20 -4.66 19.86
N GLY A 717 -17.58 -3.48 19.85
CA GLY A 717 -17.61 -2.52 20.94
C GLY A 717 -17.64 -1.06 20.47
N PRO A 718 -17.62 -0.10 21.41
CA PRO A 718 -17.63 1.32 21.09
C PRO A 718 -16.46 1.71 20.17
N GLY A 719 -16.75 2.41 19.07
CA GLY A 719 -15.79 2.72 18.01
C GLY A 719 -15.93 1.84 16.77
N ASP A 720 -16.63 0.70 16.86
CA ASP A 720 -16.89 -0.17 15.71
C ASP A 720 -18.22 0.21 15.03
N PHE A 721 -18.24 0.25 13.69
CA PHE A 721 -19.38 0.73 12.89
C PHE A 721 -20.71 0.09 13.29
N VAL A 722 -20.76 -1.25 13.34
CA VAL A 722 -22.00 -1.98 13.62
C VAL A 722 -22.47 -1.82 15.08
N TYR A 723 -21.54 -1.61 16.02
CA TYR A 723 -21.90 -1.34 17.40
C TYR A 723 -22.46 0.08 17.57
N ASP A 724 -21.79 1.07 16.96
CA ASP A 724 -22.14 2.48 17.13
C ASP A 724 -23.46 2.85 16.44
N TYR A 725 -23.72 2.29 15.25
CA TYR A 725 -24.92 2.59 14.46
C TYR A 725 -26.06 1.59 14.62
N PHE A 726 -25.83 0.35 15.06
CA PHE A 726 -26.89 -0.66 15.20
C PHE A 726 -26.99 -1.32 16.58
N ARG A 727 -26.08 -1.00 17.52
CA ARG A 727 -26.02 -1.61 18.86
C ARG A 727 -25.86 -3.12 18.81
N ILE A 728 -25.07 -3.64 17.87
CA ILE A 728 -24.74 -5.06 17.77
C ILE A 728 -23.39 -5.28 18.46
N SER A 729 -23.33 -6.13 19.48
CA SER A 729 -22.11 -6.43 20.25
C SER A 729 -21.48 -7.78 19.92
N ASP A 730 -22.24 -8.69 19.33
CA ASP A 730 -21.73 -9.98 18.85
C ASP A 730 -22.56 -10.44 17.64
N MET A 731 -21.97 -11.28 16.79
CA MET A 731 -22.58 -11.82 15.59
C MET A 731 -22.15 -13.26 15.38
N THR A 732 -23.11 -14.14 15.06
CA THR A 732 -22.83 -15.53 14.72
C THR A 732 -23.46 -15.90 13.39
N VAL A 733 -22.65 -16.36 12.42
CA VAL A 733 -23.09 -16.73 11.07
C VAL A 733 -23.39 -18.22 10.97
N ASN A 734 -24.55 -18.56 10.40
CA ASN A 734 -24.89 -19.94 10.04
C ASN A 734 -24.40 -20.31 8.63
N GLN A 735 -23.16 -20.82 8.49
CA GLN A 735 -22.56 -21.04 7.16
C GLN A 735 -22.90 -22.39 6.49
N ASN A 736 -23.47 -23.38 7.20
CA ASN A 736 -23.36 -24.78 6.77
C ASN A 736 -24.67 -25.60 6.72
N THR A 737 -25.85 -25.02 6.95
CA THR A 737 -27.04 -25.85 7.25
C THR A 737 -28.30 -25.62 6.40
N PHE A 738 -28.37 -24.62 5.51
CA PHE A 738 -29.61 -24.28 4.76
C PHE A 738 -30.84 -24.40 5.68
N ASP A 739 -30.90 -23.53 6.67
CA ASP A 739 -31.76 -23.71 7.85
C ASP A 739 -32.72 -22.54 8.09
N PHE A 740 -32.44 -21.36 7.54
CA PHE A 740 -33.29 -20.19 7.75
C PHE A 740 -34.50 -20.23 6.81
N ILE A 741 -35.70 -20.35 7.36
CA ILE A 741 -36.95 -20.36 6.56
C ILE A 741 -37.77 -19.07 6.70
N GLY A 742 -37.22 -18.08 7.42
CA GLY A 742 -37.89 -16.84 7.73
C GLY A 742 -37.55 -16.35 9.14
N ALA A 743 -38.28 -15.34 9.58
CA ALA A 743 -38.13 -14.79 10.92
C ALA A 743 -39.48 -14.36 11.48
N THR A 744 -39.65 -14.56 12.79
CA THR A 744 -40.83 -14.10 13.51
C THR A 744 -40.68 -12.63 13.86
N GLY A 745 -41.65 -11.82 13.46
CA GLY A 745 -41.70 -10.39 13.71
C GLY A 745 -42.12 -10.10 15.15
N LEU A 746 -41.41 -9.17 15.80
CA LEU A 746 -41.70 -8.71 17.16
C LEU A 746 -42.22 -7.28 17.13
N ASN A 747 -42.87 -6.83 18.21
CA ASN A 747 -43.26 -5.43 18.40
C ASN A 747 -44.05 -4.79 17.24
N GLY A 748 -44.86 -5.59 16.54
CA GLY A 748 -45.69 -5.13 15.42
C GLY A 748 -44.99 -5.16 14.06
N TRP A 749 -43.78 -5.73 13.98
CA TRP A 749 -43.14 -6.11 12.72
C TRP A 749 -43.81 -7.38 12.16
N PRO A 750 -43.99 -7.49 10.83
CA PRO A 750 -44.65 -8.64 10.21
C PRO A 750 -43.77 -9.88 10.27
N ASP A 751 -44.35 -11.08 10.38
CA ASP A 751 -43.61 -12.32 10.14
C ASP A 751 -43.14 -12.36 8.68
N ILE A 752 -41.93 -12.90 8.47
CA ILE A 752 -41.36 -13.06 7.14
C ILE A 752 -41.07 -14.53 6.85
N GLU A 753 -41.32 -14.92 5.61
CA GLU A 753 -41.03 -16.24 5.06
C GLU A 753 -40.17 -16.10 3.81
N THR A 754 -39.30 -17.07 3.60
CA THR A 754 -38.46 -17.20 2.40
C THR A 754 -39.25 -17.77 1.22
N ARG A 755 -38.84 -17.45 -0.01
CA ARG A 755 -39.39 -18.08 -1.23
C ARG A 755 -38.58 -19.31 -1.64
N GLU A 756 -39.16 -20.12 -2.52
CA GLU A 756 -38.46 -21.26 -3.12
C GLU A 756 -37.35 -20.76 -4.05
N GLY A 757 -36.09 -21.02 -3.69
CA GLY A 757 -34.90 -20.71 -4.50
C GLY A 757 -34.21 -21.95 -5.07
N ILE A 758 -33.00 -21.78 -5.62
CA ILE A 758 -32.19 -22.85 -6.24
C ILE A 758 -31.91 -24.02 -5.28
N PHE A 759 -31.92 -23.78 -3.97
CA PHE A 759 -31.70 -24.77 -2.91
C PHE A 759 -32.95 -25.12 -2.07
N GLY A 760 -34.15 -24.70 -2.51
CA GLY A 760 -35.40 -24.87 -1.76
C GLY A 760 -35.74 -23.65 -0.91
N PHE A 761 -36.56 -23.84 0.14
CA PHE A 761 -37.07 -22.74 0.98
C PHE A 761 -36.09 -22.27 2.06
N ALA A 762 -35.04 -23.01 2.38
CA ALA A 762 -34.19 -22.67 3.52
C ALA A 762 -32.87 -22.02 3.05
N LEU A 763 -32.49 -20.89 3.66
CA LEU A 763 -31.28 -20.13 3.35
C LEU A 763 -30.12 -20.50 4.29
N THR A 764 -28.91 -20.22 3.83
CA THR A 764 -27.66 -20.31 4.60
C THR A 764 -27.05 -18.91 4.76
N THR A 765 -25.88 -18.81 5.40
CA THR A 765 -25.09 -17.57 5.58
C THR A 765 -25.84 -16.42 6.26
N ILE A 766 -26.83 -16.75 7.09
CA ILE A 766 -27.60 -15.79 7.88
C ILE A 766 -26.89 -15.47 9.19
N THR A 767 -26.83 -14.19 9.52
CA THR A 767 -26.17 -13.66 10.73
C THR A 767 -27.19 -13.50 11.84
N THR A 768 -26.96 -14.16 12.97
CA THR A 768 -27.66 -13.88 14.24
C THR A 768 -26.89 -12.84 15.04
N LEU A 769 -27.60 -12.09 15.87
CA LEU A 769 -27.12 -10.87 16.52
C LEU A 769 -27.23 -10.99 18.04
N ASP A 770 -26.21 -10.53 18.76
CA ASP A 770 -26.36 -10.12 20.16
C ASP A 770 -26.48 -8.60 20.22
N VAL A 771 -27.62 -8.13 20.72
CA VAL A 771 -27.98 -6.71 20.72
C VAL A 771 -27.65 -6.08 22.09
N ALA A 772 -26.80 -5.06 22.06
CA ALA A 772 -26.41 -4.26 23.20
C ALA A 772 -27.55 -3.32 23.67
N ALA A 773 -27.36 -2.73 24.85
CA ALA A 773 -28.33 -1.80 25.41
C ALA A 773 -28.59 -0.61 24.47
N GLY A 774 -29.87 -0.30 24.24
CA GLY A 774 -30.31 0.76 23.34
C GLY A 774 -30.81 0.26 21.99
N GLY A 775 -30.38 -0.93 21.54
CA GLY A 775 -30.97 -1.61 20.40
C GLY A 775 -32.25 -2.37 20.79
N GLU A 776 -33.22 -2.40 19.88
CA GLU A 776 -34.47 -3.15 20.04
C GLU A 776 -34.53 -4.29 19.02
N VAL A 777 -34.65 -5.52 19.50
CA VAL A 777 -34.80 -6.71 18.64
C VAL A 777 -36.20 -6.71 18.01
N ILE A 778 -36.24 -6.79 16.68
CA ILE A 778 -37.48 -6.78 15.89
C ILE A 778 -37.75 -8.10 15.16
N TYR A 779 -36.74 -8.98 15.05
CA TYR A 779 -36.89 -10.29 14.40
C TYR A 779 -36.09 -11.38 15.11
N THR A 780 -36.66 -12.58 15.17
CA THR A 780 -35.98 -13.81 15.61
C THR A 780 -35.98 -14.88 14.52
N TYR A 781 -34.86 -15.58 14.39
CA TYR A 781 -34.60 -16.63 13.38
C TYR A 781 -35.59 -17.79 13.49
N ASN A 782 -36.18 -18.22 12.37
CA ASN A 782 -36.98 -19.45 12.30
C ASN A 782 -36.18 -20.56 11.62
N SER A 783 -35.85 -21.60 12.39
CA SER A 783 -35.05 -22.74 11.94
C SER A 783 -35.90 -23.86 11.35
N ASN A 784 -35.50 -24.37 10.18
CA ASN A 784 -36.11 -25.53 9.54
C ASN A 784 -35.78 -26.84 10.28
N THR A 785 -34.56 -26.93 10.82
CA THR A 785 -34.06 -28.12 11.53
C THR A 785 -34.31 -28.07 13.03
N GLY A 786 -34.64 -26.88 13.56
CA GLY A 786 -34.78 -26.61 14.99
C GLY A 786 -33.44 -26.52 15.71
N ASP A 787 -32.39 -26.03 15.03
CA ASP A 787 -31.05 -25.87 15.62
C ASP A 787 -31.10 -24.85 16.77
N PRO A 788 -30.87 -25.26 18.04
CA PRO A 788 -30.97 -24.36 19.19
C PRO A 788 -29.89 -23.27 19.22
N ASN A 789 -28.85 -23.36 18.37
CA ASN A 789 -27.85 -22.32 18.25
C ASN A 789 -28.38 -21.11 17.48
N PHE A 790 -29.38 -21.29 16.62
CA PHE A 790 -29.93 -20.24 15.74
C PHE A 790 -31.42 -20.00 15.98
N ASP A 791 -32.23 -21.04 16.18
CA ASP A 791 -33.68 -20.91 16.35
C ASP A 791 -34.05 -19.97 17.51
N GLY A 792 -34.88 -18.98 17.22
CA GLY A 792 -35.30 -17.94 18.16
C GLY A 792 -34.23 -16.90 18.51
N LYS A 793 -33.04 -16.92 17.90
CA LYS A 793 -32.02 -15.89 18.10
C LYS A 793 -32.34 -14.61 17.33
N PRO A 794 -31.93 -13.43 17.82
CA PRO A 794 -32.14 -12.17 17.10
C PRO A 794 -31.48 -12.19 15.72
N VAL A 795 -32.19 -11.69 14.70
CA VAL A 795 -31.70 -11.52 13.33
C VAL A 795 -32.10 -10.17 12.72
N GLY A 796 -32.79 -9.33 13.49
CA GLY A 796 -33.12 -7.97 13.10
C GLY A 796 -33.19 -7.06 14.31
N VAL A 797 -32.65 -5.86 14.15
CA VAL A 797 -32.54 -4.85 15.21
C VAL A 797 -32.87 -3.47 14.66
N ILE A 798 -33.48 -2.64 15.50
CA ILE A 798 -33.61 -1.21 15.27
C ILE A 798 -32.92 -0.41 16.36
N TYR A 799 -32.46 0.77 15.99
CA TYR A 799 -31.92 1.73 16.92
C TYR A 799 -32.33 3.14 16.50
N ASP A 800 -33.06 3.84 17.37
CA ASP A 800 -33.36 5.26 17.22
C ASP A 800 -32.32 6.05 18.02
N THR A 801 -31.46 6.79 17.32
CA THR A 801 -30.37 7.55 17.93
C THR A 801 -30.87 8.88 18.51
N GLY A 802 -32.10 9.29 18.19
CA GLY A 802 -32.61 10.65 18.37
C GLY A 802 -32.14 11.62 17.27
N ALA A 803 -31.09 11.26 16.51
CA ALA A 803 -30.54 11.98 15.38
C ALA A 803 -30.63 11.13 14.10
N GLY A 804 -31.66 10.30 13.97
CA GLY A 804 -31.84 9.37 12.85
C GLY A 804 -32.17 7.95 13.28
N LYS A 805 -32.80 7.20 12.38
CA LYS A 805 -33.24 5.82 12.62
C LYS A 805 -32.36 4.82 11.89
N ARG A 806 -32.10 3.69 12.53
CA ARG A 806 -31.21 2.64 12.04
C ARG A 806 -31.93 1.31 12.08
N ILE A 807 -31.82 0.54 10.99
CA ILE A 807 -32.34 -0.83 10.89
C ILE A 807 -31.22 -1.71 10.35
N ALA A 808 -31.00 -2.85 10.98
CA ALA A 808 -30.10 -3.88 10.48
C ALA A 808 -30.77 -5.24 10.48
N PHE A 809 -30.61 -5.97 9.38
CA PHE A 809 -31.03 -7.36 9.23
C PHE A 809 -29.82 -8.23 8.94
N GLY A 810 -29.73 -9.36 9.65
CA GLY A 810 -28.73 -10.39 9.37
C GLY A 810 -29.11 -11.32 8.21
N PHE A 811 -30.21 -11.03 7.52
CA PHE A 811 -30.71 -11.75 6.36
C PHE A 811 -30.94 -10.79 5.18
N PRO A 812 -30.81 -11.28 3.94
CA PRO A 812 -31.08 -10.52 2.72
C PRO A 812 -32.59 -10.41 2.43
N ILE A 813 -32.97 -9.43 1.61
CA ILE A 813 -34.37 -9.17 1.24
C ILE A 813 -34.80 -9.92 -0.01
N PHE A 814 -33.96 -9.98 -1.04
CA PHE A 814 -34.30 -10.61 -2.32
C PHE A 814 -34.83 -12.05 -2.20
N PRO A 815 -34.32 -12.92 -1.31
CA PRO A 815 -34.81 -14.31 -1.18
C PRO A 815 -36.10 -14.48 -0.36
N LEU A 816 -36.76 -13.39 0.05
CA LEU A 816 -38.03 -13.46 0.77
C LEU A 816 -39.21 -13.72 -0.18
N ALA A 817 -40.31 -14.25 0.37
CA ALA A 817 -41.58 -14.27 -0.35
C ALA A 817 -42.05 -12.83 -0.58
N GLU A 818 -42.54 -12.53 -1.78
CA GLU A 818 -42.90 -11.18 -2.22
C GLU A 818 -43.87 -10.47 -1.26
N ASN A 819 -44.88 -11.17 -0.74
CA ASN A 819 -45.81 -10.61 0.26
C ASN A 819 -45.11 -10.29 1.60
N SER A 820 -44.13 -11.10 2.00
CA SER A 820 -43.33 -10.89 3.22
C SER A 820 -42.43 -9.67 3.04
N ALA A 821 -41.73 -9.56 1.90
CA ALA A 821 -40.88 -8.44 1.58
C ALA A 821 -41.66 -7.13 1.41
N ALA A 822 -42.81 -7.15 0.72
CA ALA A 822 -43.66 -5.97 0.58
C ALA A 822 -44.20 -5.49 1.94
N ALA A 823 -44.62 -6.40 2.82
CA ALA A 823 -45.04 -6.05 4.18
C ALA A 823 -43.88 -5.48 5.01
N LEU A 824 -42.67 -6.03 4.85
CA LEU A 824 -41.46 -5.54 5.48
C LEU A 824 -41.10 -4.13 4.96
N MET A 825 -41.08 -3.90 3.65
CA MET A 825 -40.79 -2.59 3.05
C MET A 825 -41.79 -1.52 3.50
N ALA A 826 -43.09 -1.84 3.50
CA ALA A 826 -44.10 -0.95 4.03
C ALA A 826 -43.85 -0.61 5.51
N LYS A 827 -43.38 -1.56 6.30
CA LYS A 827 -43.06 -1.34 7.71
C LYS A 827 -41.79 -0.51 7.91
N ILE A 828 -40.76 -0.73 7.09
CA ILE A 828 -39.53 0.07 7.08
C ILE A 828 -39.87 1.52 6.71
N ALA A 829 -40.65 1.73 5.65
CA ALA A 829 -41.09 3.06 5.22
C ALA A 829 -41.93 3.79 6.28
N ASP A 830 -42.88 3.10 6.92
CA ASP A 830 -43.64 3.62 8.08
C ASP A 830 -42.72 4.00 9.24
N TYR A 831 -41.75 3.13 9.57
CA TYR A 831 -40.80 3.40 10.65
C TYR A 831 -39.91 4.61 10.35
N PHE A 832 -39.42 4.76 9.11
CA PHE A 832 -38.64 5.92 8.69
C PHE A 832 -39.48 7.17 8.37
N ALA A 833 -40.81 7.03 8.31
CA ALA A 833 -41.75 8.05 7.87
C ALA A 833 -41.39 8.58 6.46
N ILE A 834 -41.16 7.66 5.53
CA ILE A 834 -40.91 8.01 4.12
C ILE A 834 -42.23 8.48 3.51
N GLU A 835 -42.26 9.74 3.08
CA GLU A 835 -43.40 10.33 2.36
C GLU A 835 -43.19 10.19 0.85
N ALA A 836 -44.28 10.06 0.08
CA ALA A 836 -44.22 10.07 -1.38
C ALA A 836 -43.57 11.37 -1.87
N PHE A 837 -42.62 11.25 -2.79
CA PHE A 837 -41.87 12.40 -3.26
C PHE A 837 -42.66 13.15 -4.32
N VAL A 838 -42.58 14.47 -4.22
CA VAL A 838 -43.23 15.36 -5.17
C VAL A 838 -42.13 16.04 -5.93
N LEU A 839 -41.89 15.57 -7.16
CA LEU A 839 -40.98 16.25 -8.05
C LEU A 839 -41.55 17.64 -8.37
N ASN A 840 -40.87 18.69 -7.91
CA ASN A 840 -41.34 20.06 -8.13
C ASN A 840 -41.37 20.35 -9.64
N GLY A 841 -42.49 20.89 -10.12
CA GLY A 841 -42.71 21.11 -11.54
C GLY A 841 -43.22 19.90 -12.33
N ASP A 842 -43.29 18.70 -11.74
CA ASP A 842 -43.99 17.55 -12.33
C ASP A 842 -45.49 17.67 -12.05
N ILE A 843 -46.20 18.23 -13.03
CA ILE A 843 -47.57 18.71 -12.88
C ILE A 843 -48.56 17.63 -13.32
N ASN A 844 -48.13 16.74 -14.22
CA ASN A 844 -48.94 15.61 -14.65
C ASN A 844 -48.73 14.35 -13.78
N SER A 845 -47.79 14.40 -12.83
CA SER A 845 -47.45 13.32 -11.89
C SER A 845 -47.03 12.05 -12.65
N ASP A 846 -46.25 12.22 -13.71
CA ASP A 846 -45.65 11.12 -14.48
C ASP A 846 -44.17 10.90 -14.13
N GLU A 847 -43.71 11.51 -13.04
CA GLU A 847 -42.37 11.45 -12.47
C GLU A 847 -41.27 11.97 -13.42
N ASN A 848 -41.66 12.60 -14.53
CA ASN A 848 -40.73 13.12 -15.53
C ASN A 848 -40.97 14.60 -15.76
N LEU A 849 -40.19 15.45 -15.09
CA LEU A 849 -40.21 16.88 -15.38
C LEU A 849 -39.77 17.18 -16.82
N ASN A 850 -40.74 17.46 -17.69
CA ASN A 850 -40.52 17.69 -19.11
C ASN A 850 -41.53 18.68 -19.71
N ILE A 851 -41.55 18.79 -21.04
CA ILE A 851 -42.46 19.73 -21.71
C ILE A 851 -43.94 19.37 -21.54
N MET A 852 -44.25 18.11 -21.22
CA MET A 852 -45.62 17.65 -20.97
C MET A 852 -46.20 18.26 -19.70
N ASP A 853 -45.40 18.57 -18.68
CA ASP A 853 -45.85 19.30 -17.48
C ASP A 853 -46.28 20.72 -17.78
N VAL A 854 -45.48 21.40 -18.62
CA VAL A 854 -45.80 22.73 -19.12
C VAL A 854 -47.12 22.69 -19.89
N VAL A 855 -47.31 21.67 -20.74
CA VAL A 855 -48.55 21.48 -21.51
C VAL A 855 -49.73 21.19 -20.58
N TYR A 856 -49.53 20.35 -19.56
CA TYR A 856 -50.55 20.01 -18.57
C TYR A 856 -51.00 21.24 -17.78
N LEU A 857 -50.04 22.02 -17.26
CA LEU A 857 -50.28 23.26 -16.54
C LEU A 857 -51.05 24.29 -17.38
N ILE A 858 -50.68 24.47 -18.64
CA ILE A 858 -51.37 25.37 -19.56
C ILE A 858 -52.80 24.89 -19.83
N ASN A 859 -53.00 23.57 -19.99
CA ASN A 859 -54.32 23.01 -20.22
C ASN A 859 -55.23 23.18 -18.99
N TYR A 860 -54.69 22.99 -17.78
CA TYR A 860 -55.39 23.27 -16.52
C TYR A 860 -55.78 24.75 -16.42
N LEU A 861 -54.82 25.67 -16.55
CA LEU A 861 -55.03 27.11 -16.35
C LEU A 861 -55.96 27.74 -17.39
N TYR A 862 -55.92 27.28 -18.65
CA TYR A 862 -56.53 28.03 -19.76
C TYR A 862 -57.45 27.23 -20.68
N LYS A 863 -57.48 25.89 -20.59
CA LYS A 863 -58.28 25.05 -21.48
C LYS A 863 -59.29 24.14 -20.76
N GLY A 864 -59.47 24.33 -19.45
CA GLY A 864 -60.40 23.52 -18.65
C GLY A 864 -59.97 22.07 -18.49
N GLY A 865 -58.66 21.81 -18.54
CA GLY A 865 -58.09 20.51 -18.20
C GLY A 865 -58.25 20.16 -16.72
N PRO A 866 -57.97 18.89 -16.34
CA PRO A 866 -58.00 18.46 -14.94
C PRO A 866 -57.01 19.25 -14.07
N ALA A 867 -57.32 19.37 -12.78
CA ALA A 867 -56.41 19.97 -11.81
C ALA A 867 -55.20 19.07 -11.56
N PRO A 868 -53.99 19.64 -11.35
CA PRO A 868 -52.82 18.89 -10.93
C PRO A 868 -53.12 18.06 -9.67
N LEU A 869 -52.58 16.84 -9.62
CA LEU A 869 -52.79 15.94 -8.49
C LEU A 869 -52.12 16.50 -7.23
N ASN A 870 -50.97 17.16 -7.40
CA ASN A 870 -50.34 18.00 -6.40
C ASN A 870 -50.30 19.47 -6.85
N MET A 871 -50.98 20.33 -6.11
CA MET A 871 -51.04 21.76 -6.41
C MET A 871 -49.71 22.49 -6.16
N ASN A 872 -48.86 21.99 -5.27
CA ASN A 872 -47.54 22.58 -5.01
C ASN A 872 -46.55 22.27 -6.13
N ALA A 873 -46.67 21.12 -6.81
CA ALA A 873 -45.87 20.84 -8.00
C ALA A 873 -46.14 21.81 -9.15
N ALA A 874 -47.33 22.44 -9.16
CA ALA A 874 -47.73 23.45 -10.14
C ALA A 874 -47.28 24.89 -9.80
N ASP A 875 -46.57 25.10 -8.69
CA ASP A 875 -45.92 26.38 -8.32
C ASP A 875 -44.38 26.25 -8.27
N PRO A 876 -43.73 25.82 -9.37
CA PRO A 876 -42.28 25.57 -9.48
C PRO A 876 -41.41 26.81 -9.26
N ASN A 877 -41.98 28.02 -9.16
CA ASN A 877 -41.20 29.21 -8.79
C ASN A 877 -41.40 29.63 -7.32
N GLY A 878 -42.18 28.87 -6.55
CA GLY A 878 -42.39 29.03 -5.11
C GLY A 878 -43.04 30.35 -4.70
N ASN A 879 -43.87 30.97 -5.55
CA ASN A 879 -44.47 32.28 -5.26
C ASN A 879 -45.85 32.18 -4.56
N CYS A 880 -46.29 30.96 -4.27
CA CYS A 880 -47.59 30.56 -3.73
C CYS A 880 -48.76 30.91 -4.66
N LYS A 881 -48.54 31.02 -5.98
CA LYS A 881 -49.59 31.26 -6.98
C LYS A 881 -49.30 30.56 -8.29
N ILE A 882 -50.18 29.63 -8.63
CA ILE A 882 -50.15 28.90 -9.91
C ILE A 882 -50.66 29.80 -11.04
N ASN A 883 -49.77 30.16 -11.96
CA ASN A 883 -50.06 30.99 -13.11
C ASN A 883 -49.08 30.71 -14.28
N ILE A 884 -49.10 31.55 -15.33
CA ILE A 884 -48.26 31.33 -16.50
C ILE A 884 -46.75 31.47 -16.22
N LEU A 885 -46.34 32.16 -15.15
CA LEU A 885 -44.94 32.32 -14.77
C LEU A 885 -44.31 31.01 -14.32
N ASP A 886 -45.11 30.06 -13.84
CA ASP A 886 -44.70 28.72 -13.45
C ASP A 886 -44.30 27.89 -14.66
N ALA A 887 -45.11 27.93 -15.72
CA ALA A 887 -44.78 27.34 -17.01
C ALA A 887 -43.50 27.96 -17.60
N VAL A 888 -43.33 29.28 -17.49
CA VAL A 888 -42.10 29.97 -17.93
C VAL A 888 -40.88 29.53 -17.12
N HIS A 889 -41.03 29.30 -15.82
CA HIS A 889 -39.97 28.82 -14.95
C HIS A 889 -39.48 27.43 -15.38
N ILE A 890 -40.41 26.48 -15.59
CA ILE A 890 -40.08 25.13 -16.08
C ILE A 890 -39.42 25.19 -17.47
N ILE A 891 -39.92 26.01 -18.41
CA ILE A 891 -39.29 26.17 -19.74
C ILE A 891 -37.86 26.71 -19.62
N ASN A 892 -37.62 27.68 -18.74
CA ASN A 892 -36.29 28.24 -18.55
C ASN A 892 -35.34 27.21 -17.95
N TYR A 893 -35.81 26.41 -16.99
CA TYR A 893 -35.06 25.28 -16.45
C TYR A 893 -34.69 24.28 -17.55
N LEU A 894 -35.69 23.74 -18.25
CA LEU A 894 -35.51 22.67 -19.23
C LEU A 894 -34.66 23.08 -20.45
N TYR A 895 -34.74 24.34 -20.88
CA TYR A 895 -34.19 24.73 -22.19
C TYR A 895 -33.25 25.93 -22.16
N ARG A 896 -33.05 26.60 -21.02
CA ARG A 896 -32.25 27.83 -20.94
C ARG A 896 -31.28 27.85 -19.76
N GLY A 897 -31.05 26.72 -19.09
CA GLY A 897 -30.16 26.63 -17.93
C GLY A 897 -30.64 27.49 -16.75
N GLY A 898 -31.96 27.68 -16.63
CA GLY A 898 -32.57 28.35 -15.49
C GLY A 898 -32.50 27.51 -14.21
N PRO A 899 -32.81 28.10 -13.04
CA PRO A 899 -32.86 27.38 -11.77
C PRO A 899 -33.92 26.28 -11.80
N GLN A 900 -33.71 25.21 -11.02
CA GLN A 900 -34.65 24.10 -10.91
C GLN A 900 -35.97 24.52 -10.23
N PRO A 901 -37.08 23.83 -10.52
CA PRO A 901 -38.32 24.02 -9.80
C PRO A 901 -38.18 23.94 -8.28
N LEU A 902 -38.78 24.91 -7.61
CA LEU A 902 -38.82 25.03 -6.15
C LEU A 902 -40.09 24.38 -5.58
N PRO A 903 -40.08 24.02 -4.28
CA PRO A 903 -41.29 23.60 -3.57
C PRO A 903 -42.37 24.69 -3.60
N GLY A 904 -43.57 24.32 -4.06
CA GLY A 904 -44.73 25.21 -4.04
C GLY A 904 -45.33 25.41 -2.64
N CYS A 905 -46.04 26.53 -2.45
CA CYS A 905 -46.64 26.91 -1.17
C CYS A 905 -48.13 27.33 -1.28
N VAL A 906 -48.87 26.65 -2.16
CA VAL A 906 -50.26 26.96 -2.47
C VAL A 906 -51.17 26.21 -1.50
N GLU A 907 -52.00 26.95 -0.74
CA GLU A 907 -52.98 26.39 0.22
C GLU A 907 -54.23 25.78 -0.43
#